data_AF-A0A933P3D1-F1
#
_entry.id   AF-A0A933P3D1-F1
#
_cell.length_a   1.000
_cell.length_b   1.000
_cell.length_c   1.000
_cell.angle_alpha   90.00
_cell.angle_beta   90.00
_cell.angle_gamma   90.00
#
_symmetry.space_group_name_H-M   'P 1'
#
loop_
_entity.id
_entity.type
_entity.pdbx_description
1 polymer ?
#
loop_
_entity_poly.entity_id
_entity_poly.type
_entity_poly.pdbx_seq_one_letter_code
_entity_poly.pdbx_strand_id
1 'polypeptide(L)'
;MHDRHLITEKRLERYLLERIRPARYGATAPFTVRAYSVPGEPISFDDALLAMVDGAFEPFEIGSPYGTAWSTTWFHCTGKVPHAWKGATVEARIDLGFGLAPGFQAEGLVWGPQGPLRALNPLNHAIPLMMTAGGGEEFEFLVEAAANPMIGGPTYRPTPLGDPHTLPDTPLYALKRAELAVFHPEVAALVHDLDVLGDLVQELPLQAPRRPQITVAIGRALDALDLDDVPATAAAARAELAEVLAKPAVPSAHRVSAIGHAHIDTAWMWPLRETVRKCARTFSNVLDLMTREPELKFACSQAQQHEWMRDRYPTVFAAMQEQAAAGRFVPVGGMWVEADTNLPSGESLARQFLHGQRFFREHYGVTCREVWIPDVFGYPASLPQIFRLGGAEWFLTQKLSWNKQNRMPHHSFWWQGIDGTTMFTHFPPVDTYNVSMQPAQLAHAERNYADHGGGTMSMAPFGYGNGGGGPTREMMERYRRMRDLEGLPTMSIDTPADFFERAVADYPDAATWVGELYFEMHRGTYTSQAKTKAGNRRSEILLGEVEMWATLAASVAGADYPYDELEQAWREVLTLQFHDIIPGSSIAWVHDDAEAAYARLERELTALRATALHALAPSVGGDVLIANSAPHARAEVVSVPAALAPDVAIEVVPEAAQLLHDGSYAVWVESEAMAVSAFDWTALAPTPAAAA
;
A
#
# COMPACT_ATOMS: atom_id res chain seq x y z
N MET A 1 24.80 -34.67 34.56
CA MET A 1 25.05 -33.44 33.77
C MET A 1 23.90 -32.50 34.08
N HIS A 2 24.15 -31.33 34.69
CA HIS A 2 23.07 -30.41 35.06
C HIS A 2 22.50 -29.79 33.79
N ASP A 3 21.18 -29.86 33.62
CA ASP A 3 20.51 -29.17 32.53
C ASP A 3 20.52 -27.66 32.80
N ARG A 4 21.28 -26.90 32.01
CA ARG A 4 21.51 -25.45 32.20
C ARG A 4 20.83 -24.60 31.13
N HIS A 5 20.00 -25.17 30.25
CA HIS A 5 19.46 -24.44 29.10
C HIS A 5 18.68 -23.18 29.51
N LEU A 6 17.77 -23.31 30.49
CA LEU A 6 17.00 -22.17 31.01
C LEU A 6 17.87 -21.06 31.61
N ILE A 7 19.04 -21.41 32.18
CA ILE A 7 19.96 -20.42 32.74
C ILE A 7 20.62 -19.64 31.61
N THR A 8 21.07 -20.33 30.55
CA THR A 8 21.67 -19.68 29.38
C THR A 8 20.66 -18.81 28.65
N GLU A 9 19.42 -19.28 28.43
CA GLU A 9 18.38 -18.51 27.76
C GLU A 9 18.02 -17.23 28.53
N LYS A 10 17.84 -17.30 29.86
CA LYS A 10 17.62 -16.10 30.69
C LYS A 10 18.81 -15.16 30.71
N ARG A 11 20.04 -15.69 30.67
CA ARG A 11 21.26 -14.87 30.60
C ARG A 11 21.35 -14.16 29.25
N LEU A 12 21.04 -14.84 28.15
CA LEU A 12 21.00 -14.30 26.80
C LEU A 12 20.06 -13.10 26.73
N GLU A 13 18.79 -13.29 27.14
CA GLU A 13 17.77 -12.24 27.12
C GLU A 13 18.24 -11.00 27.89
N ARG A 14 18.74 -11.19 29.12
CA ARG A 14 19.25 -10.11 29.96
C ARG A 14 20.45 -9.40 29.34
N TYR A 15 21.43 -10.14 28.82
CA TYR A 15 22.64 -9.55 28.25
C TYR A 15 22.31 -8.79 26.96
N LEU A 16 21.47 -9.35 26.09
CA LEU A 16 21.02 -8.67 24.87
C LEU A 16 20.33 -7.35 25.21
N LEU A 17 19.37 -7.35 26.13
CA LEU A 17 18.59 -6.17 26.48
C LEU A 17 19.44 -5.11 27.19
N GLU A 18 20.20 -5.51 28.21
CA GLU A 18 20.82 -4.55 29.14
C GLU A 18 22.27 -4.16 28.79
N ARG A 19 22.98 -4.94 27.95
CA ARG A 19 24.41 -4.73 27.69
C ARG A 19 24.75 -4.68 26.20
N ILE A 20 24.33 -5.67 25.41
CA ILE A 20 24.77 -5.82 24.02
C ILE A 20 24.05 -4.85 23.08
N ARG A 21 22.70 -4.79 23.09
CA ARG A 21 21.96 -3.88 22.21
C ARG A 21 22.27 -2.39 22.47
N PRO A 22 22.41 -1.92 23.72
CA PRO A 22 22.84 -0.56 24.00
C PRO A 22 24.23 -0.26 23.45
N ALA A 23 25.18 -1.20 23.58
CA ALA A 23 26.56 -1.05 23.11
C ALA A 23 26.74 -1.01 21.58
N ARG A 24 25.65 -1.10 20.80
CA ARG A 24 25.69 -0.81 19.35
C ARG A 24 26.11 0.63 19.06
N TYR A 25 25.85 1.53 20.00
CA TYR A 25 26.25 2.92 19.92
C TYR A 25 27.18 3.27 21.08
N GLY A 26 28.32 3.86 20.77
CA GLY A 26 29.32 4.31 21.73
C GLY A 26 29.15 5.78 22.09
N ALA A 27 30.26 6.52 22.00
CA ALA A 27 30.28 7.96 22.29
C ALA A 27 29.24 8.73 21.44
N THR A 28 28.58 9.70 22.08
CA THR A 28 27.61 10.59 21.43
C THR A 28 28.06 12.06 21.53
N ALA A 29 27.54 12.89 20.63
CA ALA A 29 27.78 14.33 20.60
C ALA A 29 26.51 15.06 20.13
N PRO A 30 26.09 16.16 20.79
CA PRO A 30 24.92 16.91 20.36
C PRO A 30 25.20 17.65 19.05
N PHE A 31 24.15 17.95 18.30
CA PHE A 31 24.21 18.86 17.16
C PHE A 31 23.08 19.89 17.21
N THR A 32 23.18 20.95 16.41
CA THR A 32 22.24 22.06 16.44
C THR A 32 20.96 21.70 15.69
N VAL A 33 19.81 21.98 16.32
CA VAL A 33 18.49 21.82 15.71
C VAL A 33 17.76 23.16 15.73
N ARG A 34 17.19 23.53 14.60
CA ARG A 34 16.22 24.62 14.47
C ARG A 34 14.92 24.06 13.91
N ALA A 35 13.79 24.66 14.22
CA ALA A 35 12.48 24.18 13.78
C ALA A 35 11.67 25.27 13.08
N TYR A 36 10.86 24.85 12.11
CA TYR A 36 9.84 25.66 11.47
C TYR A 36 8.53 24.88 11.43
N SER A 37 7.48 25.41 12.07
CA SER A 37 6.19 24.74 12.23
C SER A 37 5.20 25.15 11.15
N VAL A 38 4.57 24.16 10.53
CA VAL A 38 3.57 24.29 9.47
C VAL A 38 2.26 23.63 9.94
N PRO A 39 1.34 24.39 10.56
CA PRO A 39 0.13 23.83 11.17
C PRO A 39 -0.92 23.33 10.16
N GLY A 40 -0.93 23.87 8.94
CA GLY A 40 -1.90 23.53 7.90
C GLY A 40 -1.38 22.47 6.92
N GLU A 41 -1.65 22.68 5.64
CA GLU A 41 -1.16 21.77 4.60
C GLU A 41 0.38 21.74 4.54
N PRO A 42 0.99 20.55 4.33
CA PRO A 42 2.42 20.42 4.14
C PRO A 42 2.88 21.26 2.94
N ILE A 43 4.01 21.92 3.12
CA ILE A 43 4.66 22.71 2.06
C ILE A 43 5.70 21.87 1.32
N SER A 44 6.12 22.34 0.14
CA SER A 44 7.19 21.70 -0.62
C SER A 44 8.55 21.87 0.06
N PHE A 45 9.54 21.08 -0.37
CA PHE A 45 10.92 21.25 0.07
C PHE A 45 11.48 22.63 -0.32
N ASP A 46 11.15 23.11 -1.51
CA ASP A 46 11.59 24.43 -1.99
C ASP A 46 11.02 25.56 -1.12
N ASP A 47 9.76 25.47 -0.71
CA ASP A 47 9.15 26.43 0.22
C ASP A 47 9.81 26.37 1.60
N ALA A 48 10.16 25.17 2.08
CA ALA A 48 10.89 25.01 3.34
C ALA A 48 12.30 25.61 3.26
N LEU A 49 12.99 25.47 2.12
CA LEU A 49 14.28 26.13 1.88
C LEU A 49 14.15 27.65 1.84
N LEU A 50 13.12 28.19 1.17
CA LEU A 50 12.84 29.62 1.16
C LEU A 50 12.60 30.14 2.58
N ALA A 51 11.77 29.46 3.37
CA ALA A 51 11.54 29.79 4.78
C ALA A 51 12.84 29.75 5.61
N MET A 52 13.73 28.80 5.32
CA MET A 52 15.04 28.72 5.97
C MET A 52 15.94 29.92 5.63
N VAL A 53 16.00 30.31 4.36
CA VAL A 53 16.75 31.49 3.88
C VAL A 53 16.19 32.78 4.48
N ASP A 54 14.87 32.88 4.60
CA ASP A 54 14.17 34.03 5.21
C ASP A 54 14.30 34.07 6.74
N GLY A 55 14.98 33.08 7.35
CA GLY A 55 15.26 33.04 8.78
C GLY A 55 14.08 32.57 9.65
N ALA A 56 13.08 31.91 9.07
CA ALA A 56 11.89 31.43 9.78
C ALA A 56 12.16 30.25 10.74
N PHE A 57 13.30 29.57 10.61
CA PHE A 57 13.69 28.47 11.48
C PHE A 57 14.23 28.99 12.82
N GLU A 58 13.57 28.68 13.92
CA GLU A 58 13.96 29.12 15.27
C GLU A 58 14.77 28.05 16.00
N PRO A 59 15.71 28.40 16.90
CA PRO A 59 16.40 27.42 17.73
C PRO A 59 15.42 26.50 18.47
N PHE A 60 15.65 25.19 18.44
CA PHE A 60 14.77 24.20 19.03
C PHE A 60 15.49 23.37 20.10
N GLU A 61 14.89 23.25 21.27
CA GLU A 61 15.44 22.47 22.39
C GLU A 61 15.00 21.00 22.31
N ILE A 62 15.96 20.08 22.47
CA ILE A 62 15.67 18.64 22.49
C ILE A 62 14.86 18.31 23.74
N GLY A 63 13.75 17.59 23.55
CA GLY A 63 12.74 17.31 24.56
C GLY A 63 11.53 18.25 24.51
N SER A 64 11.59 19.36 23.77
CA SER A 64 10.45 20.26 23.60
C SER A 64 9.33 19.61 22.77
N PRO A 65 8.06 19.93 23.07
CA PRO A 65 6.91 19.44 22.32
C PRO A 65 6.83 20.09 20.94
N TYR A 66 6.29 19.36 19.96
CA TYR A 66 6.04 19.84 18.61
C TYR A 66 4.86 19.11 17.95
N GLY A 67 4.35 19.71 16.87
CA GLY A 67 3.43 19.08 15.93
C GLY A 67 2.04 18.80 16.49
N THR A 68 1.06 19.65 16.17
CA THR A 68 -0.36 19.33 16.33
C THR A 68 -0.79 18.24 15.35
N ALA A 69 -1.94 17.60 15.58
CA ALA A 69 -2.38 16.50 14.73
C ALA A 69 -2.40 16.87 13.24
N TRP A 70 -1.72 16.06 12.42
CA TRP A 70 -1.59 16.22 10.97
C TRP A 70 -0.80 17.44 10.46
N SER A 71 -0.20 18.21 11.37
CA SER A 71 0.73 19.28 11.03
C SER A 71 2.09 18.73 10.60
N THR A 72 2.93 19.60 10.04
CA THR A 72 4.31 19.29 9.71
C THR A 72 5.26 20.23 10.46
N THR A 73 6.36 19.70 10.98
CA THR A 73 7.46 20.50 11.51
C THR A 73 8.73 20.16 10.73
N TRP A 74 9.38 21.18 10.18
CA TRP A 74 10.67 21.03 9.54
C TRP A 74 11.77 21.27 10.57
N PHE A 75 12.68 20.31 10.72
CA PHE A 75 13.88 20.47 11.54
C PHE A 75 15.11 20.66 10.65
N HIS A 76 15.84 21.75 10.86
CA HIS A 76 17.14 21.98 10.26
C HIS A 76 18.23 21.49 11.21
N CYS A 77 18.99 20.50 10.78
CA CYS A 77 20.00 19.83 11.59
C CYS A 77 21.39 20.10 11.04
N THR A 78 22.26 20.69 11.86
CA THR A 78 23.65 21.03 11.49
C THR A 78 24.63 20.69 12.59
N GLY A 79 25.85 20.30 12.20
CA GLY A 79 26.90 20.02 13.18
C GLY A 79 28.22 19.61 12.55
N LYS A 80 29.16 19.21 13.41
CA LYS A 80 30.48 18.69 13.01
C LYS A 80 30.77 17.37 13.68
N VAL A 81 31.36 16.44 12.95
CA VAL A 81 31.87 15.19 13.53
C VAL A 81 33.06 15.52 14.45
N PRO A 82 33.07 15.07 15.72
CA PRO A 82 34.19 15.30 16.62
C PRO A 82 35.52 14.76 16.06
N HIS A 83 36.59 15.54 16.14
CA HIS A 83 37.93 15.10 15.68
C HIS A 83 38.42 13.81 16.34
N ALA A 84 38.01 13.56 17.59
CA ALA A 84 38.36 12.35 18.33
C ALA A 84 37.75 11.06 17.73
N TRP A 85 36.77 11.17 16.83
CA TRP A 85 36.08 10.03 16.22
C TRP A 85 36.67 9.63 14.86
N LYS A 86 37.87 10.12 14.53
CA LYS A 86 38.58 9.71 13.32
C LYS A 86 38.72 8.18 13.26
N GLY A 87 38.29 7.59 12.14
CA GLY A 87 38.26 6.15 11.89
C GLY A 87 36.96 5.47 12.27
N ALA A 88 36.04 6.13 12.97
CA ALA A 88 34.77 5.56 13.39
C ALA A 88 33.70 5.62 12.30
N THR A 89 32.71 4.73 12.38
CA THR A 89 31.44 4.86 11.67
C THR A 89 30.52 5.78 12.47
N VAL A 90 30.00 6.83 11.85
CA VAL A 90 29.22 7.88 12.51
C VAL A 90 27.83 7.97 11.90
N GLU A 91 26.82 7.92 12.76
CA GLU A 91 25.41 8.08 12.39
C GLU A 91 24.77 9.24 13.19
N ALA A 92 23.84 9.96 12.57
CA ALA A 92 22.95 10.90 13.28
C ALA A 92 21.68 10.17 13.73
N ARG A 93 21.39 10.17 15.02
CA ARG A 93 20.23 9.50 15.63
C ARG A 93 19.17 10.52 15.96
N ILE A 94 17.97 10.32 15.43
CA ILE A 94 16.84 11.23 15.63
C ILE A 94 15.63 10.43 16.11
N ASP A 95 15.11 10.78 17.27
CA ASP A 95 13.85 10.23 17.81
C ASP A 95 12.82 11.36 17.87
N LEU A 96 11.87 11.31 16.93
CA LEU A 96 10.77 12.26 16.79
C LEU A 96 9.69 12.09 17.89
N GLY A 97 9.94 11.29 18.91
CA GLY A 97 8.92 10.94 19.91
C GLY A 97 8.18 9.65 19.54
N PHE A 98 8.85 8.76 18.82
CA PHE A 98 8.32 7.51 18.31
C PHE A 98 7.73 6.61 19.43
N GLY A 99 6.61 5.99 19.10
CA GLY A 99 6.04 4.78 19.69
C GLY A 99 6.57 3.52 18.97
N LEU A 100 5.88 2.39 19.07
CA LEU A 100 6.49 1.08 18.78
C LEU A 100 6.51 0.66 17.30
N ALA A 101 5.57 1.11 16.45
CA ALA A 101 5.40 0.60 15.08
C ALA A 101 5.54 1.69 14.01
N PRO A 102 6.20 1.42 12.86
CA PRO A 102 6.23 2.35 11.73
C PRO A 102 4.84 2.52 11.10
N GLY A 103 4.60 3.63 10.40
CA GLY A 103 3.39 3.83 9.60
C GLY A 103 2.14 4.38 10.31
N PHE A 104 2.10 4.44 11.64
CA PHE A 104 0.86 4.79 12.40
C PHE A 104 1.01 5.99 13.34
N GLN A 105 2.04 6.81 13.13
CA GLN A 105 2.44 7.85 14.08
C GLN A 105 3.39 8.86 13.43
N ALA A 106 4.10 9.66 14.22
CA ALA A 106 5.15 10.54 13.74
C ALA A 106 6.12 9.82 12.81
N GLU A 107 6.36 10.42 11.65
CA GLU A 107 7.25 9.92 10.62
C GLU A 107 8.06 11.10 10.06
N GLY A 108 9.32 10.85 9.71
CA GLY A 108 10.21 11.87 9.15
C GLY A 108 10.62 11.55 7.72
N LEU A 109 10.84 12.57 6.89
CA LEU A 109 11.60 12.46 5.65
C LEU A 109 12.85 13.33 5.76
N VAL A 110 14.03 12.72 5.60
CA VAL A 110 15.31 13.41 5.59
C VAL A 110 15.58 13.90 4.18
N TRP A 111 15.84 15.19 4.06
CA TRP A 111 16.11 15.88 2.82
C TRP A 111 17.56 16.37 2.79
N GLY A 112 18.25 16.01 1.71
CA GLY A 112 19.53 16.60 1.33
C GLY A 112 19.35 17.63 0.21
N PRO A 113 20.43 18.27 -0.24
CA PRO A 113 20.37 19.29 -1.29
C PRO A 113 19.83 18.80 -2.64
N GLN A 114 19.88 17.48 -2.89
CA GLN A 114 19.49 16.85 -4.16
C GLN A 114 18.12 16.16 -4.08
N GLY A 115 17.43 16.23 -2.93
CA GLY A 115 16.13 15.61 -2.73
C GLY A 115 16.06 14.69 -1.50
N PRO A 116 15.00 13.87 -1.42
CA PRO A 116 14.81 12.94 -0.32
C PRO A 116 15.95 11.91 -0.25
N LEU A 117 16.46 11.65 0.94
CA LEU A 117 17.54 10.69 1.17
C LEU A 117 17.00 9.40 1.77
N ARG A 118 16.23 9.53 2.85
CA ARG A 118 15.66 8.41 3.62
C ARG A 118 14.65 8.92 4.62
N ALA A 119 13.81 8.03 5.14
CA ALA A 119 12.82 8.36 6.14
C ALA A 119 13.22 7.94 7.55
N LEU A 120 12.60 8.60 8.53
CA LEU A 120 12.73 8.30 9.95
C LEU A 120 11.45 7.67 10.48
N ASN A 121 11.61 6.56 11.19
CA ASN A 121 10.54 5.87 11.92
C ASN A 121 11.17 5.11 13.11
N PRO A 122 10.38 4.48 14.02
CA PRO A 122 10.93 3.84 15.22
C PRO A 122 12.00 2.78 14.95
N LEU A 123 11.90 2.12 13.80
CA LEU A 123 12.78 1.02 13.37
C LEU A 123 13.81 1.47 12.34
N ASN A 124 13.79 2.75 11.95
CA ASN A 124 14.80 3.39 11.11
C ASN A 124 15.01 4.84 11.57
N HIS A 125 15.76 5.02 12.66
CA HIS A 125 15.93 6.33 13.32
C HIS A 125 17.39 6.83 13.33
N ALA A 126 18.28 6.17 12.59
CA ALA A 126 19.70 6.52 12.50
C ALA A 126 20.08 6.76 11.05
N ILE A 127 20.68 7.92 10.75
CA ILE A 127 21.09 8.40 9.44
C ILE A 127 22.60 8.16 9.30
N PRO A 128 23.04 7.28 8.38
CA PRO A 128 24.46 7.10 8.12
C PRO A 128 25.07 8.39 7.57
N LEU A 129 26.06 8.96 8.26
CA LEU A 129 26.79 10.13 7.78
C LEU A 129 28.12 9.73 7.17
N MET A 130 28.92 8.95 7.92
CA MET A 130 30.27 8.56 7.51
C MET A 130 30.53 7.09 7.85
N MET A 131 30.97 6.29 6.87
CA MET A 131 31.43 4.92 7.13
C MET A 131 32.78 4.90 7.85
N THR A 132 33.63 5.88 7.55
CA THR A 132 34.92 6.09 8.20
C THR A 132 35.17 7.59 8.29
N ALA A 133 34.99 8.17 9.47
CA ALA A 133 35.18 9.60 9.68
C ALA A 133 36.67 10.01 9.61
N GLY A 134 36.97 11.11 8.94
CA GLY A 134 38.22 11.85 9.01
C GLY A 134 38.35 12.71 10.28
N GLY A 135 37.23 13.09 10.89
CA GLY A 135 37.11 13.96 12.05
C GLY A 135 37.09 15.44 11.67
N GLY A 136 36.03 16.16 12.03
CA GLY A 136 35.82 17.58 11.75
C GLY A 136 34.90 17.88 10.57
N GLU A 137 34.39 16.87 9.88
CA GLU A 137 33.47 17.03 8.75
C GLU A 137 32.18 17.70 9.20
N GLU A 138 31.70 18.63 8.38
CA GLU A 138 30.42 19.30 8.57
C GLU A 138 29.31 18.49 7.90
N PHE A 139 28.12 18.54 8.49
CA PHE A 139 26.91 17.98 7.88
C PHE A 139 25.74 18.93 8.07
N GLU A 140 24.81 18.85 7.12
CA GLU A 140 23.58 19.62 7.09
C GLU A 140 22.50 18.79 6.39
N PHE A 141 21.31 18.75 6.99
CA PHE A 141 20.11 18.19 6.37
C PHE A 141 18.85 18.77 7.00
N LEU A 142 17.74 18.61 6.30
CA LEU A 142 16.41 18.95 6.78
C LEU A 142 15.63 17.66 7.12
N VAL A 143 14.78 17.70 8.13
CA VAL A 143 13.84 16.63 8.46
C VAL A 143 12.43 17.19 8.40
N GLU A 144 11.66 16.72 7.44
CA GLU A 144 10.22 16.95 7.36
C GLU A 144 9.52 15.97 8.32
N ALA A 145 9.15 16.43 9.52
CA ALA A 145 8.47 15.59 10.51
C ALA A 145 6.95 15.77 10.41
N ALA A 146 6.26 14.73 9.97
CA ALA A 146 4.80 14.66 9.95
C ALA A 146 4.28 14.26 11.34
N ALA A 147 3.40 15.08 11.94
CA ALA A 147 2.78 14.81 13.24
C ALA A 147 1.50 13.99 13.07
N ASN A 148 1.60 12.81 12.47
CA ASN A 148 0.45 11.93 12.26
C ASN A 148 -0.03 11.37 13.61
N PRO A 149 -1.32 11.47 13.95
CA PRO A 149 -1.85 10.90 15.19
C PRO A 149 -1.92 9.37 15.15
N MET A 150 -1.78 8.75 16.32
CA MET A 150 -2.07 7.32 16.50
C MET A 150 -3.58 7.10 16.58
N ILE A 151 -4.17 6.59 15.49
CA ILE A 151 -5.61 6.29 15.38
C ILE A 151 -5.84 4.78 15.56
N GLY A 152 -7.02 4.40 16.04
CA GLY A 152 -7.43 2.98 16.05
C GLY A 152 -6.65 2.07 17.00
N GLY A 153 -6.12 2.60 18.12
CA GLY A 153 -5.51 1.80 19.18
C GLY A 153 -6.42 0.64 19.65
N PRO A 154 -6.00 -0.23 20.59
CA PRO A 154 -6.55 -1.58 20.79
C PRO A 154 -8.06 -1.68 21.08
N THR A 155 -8.72 -0.55 21.36
CA THR A 155 -10.17 -0.47 21.65
C THR A 155 -11.00 0.13 20.53
N TYR A 156 -10.40 0.62 19.43
CA TYR A 156 -11.07 1.28 18.29
C TYR A 156 -12.15 2.30 18.69
N ARG A 157 -11.91 3.03 19.79
CA ARG A 157 -12.87 4.03 20.30
C ARG A 157 -12.95 5.22 19.37
N PRO A 158 -14.13 5.89 19.29
CA PRO A 158 -14.24 7.17 18.60
C PRO A 158 -13.16 8.16 19.04
N THR A 159 -12.60 8.89 18.08
CA THR A 159 -11.50 9.82 18.30
C THR A 159 -11.70 11.10 17.49
N PRO A 160 -11.37 12.29 18.03
CA PRO A 160 -11.39 13.54 17.27
C PRO A 160 -10.23 13.66 16.27
N LEU A 161 -9.30 12.72 16.26
CA LEU A 161 -8.09 12.81 15.43
C LEU A 161 -8.32 12.42 13.97
N GLY A 162 -9.48 11.84 13.64
CA GLY A 162 -9.81 11.37 12.29
C GLY A 162 -10.61 12.36 11.43
N ASP A 163 -10.88 13.57 11.93
CA ASP A 163 -11.68 14.59 11.26
C ASP A 163 -10.98 15.97 11.42
N PRO A 164 -10.65 16.68 10.32
CA PRO A 164 -9.98 17.97 10.36
C PRO A 164 -10.74 19.05 11.15
N HIS A 165 -12.07 18.93 11.28
CA HIS A 165 -12.91 19.87 12.00
C HIS A 165 -12.93 19.66 13.51
N THR A 166 -12.35 18.56 14.01
CA THR A 166 -12.36 18.21 15.44
C THR A 166 -10.97 18.13 16.07
N LEU A 167 -9.92 18.45 15.31
CA LEU A 167 -8.54 18.33 15.76
C LEU A 167 -8.23 19.23 16.96
N PRO A 168 -7.56 18.70 18.00
CA PRO A 168 -7.07 19.52 19.10
C PRO A 168 -5.83 20.32 18.69
N ASP A 169 -5.67 21.51 19.25
CA ASP A 169 -4.49 22.38 19.04
C ASP A 169 -3.32 22.04 19.98
N THR A 170 -3.28 20.81 20.50
CA THR A 170 -2.22 20.36 21.40
C THR A 170 -1.13 19.61 20.64
N PRO A 171 0.15 19.88 20.89
CA PRO A 171 1.25 19.09 20.35
C PRO A 171 1.11 17.60 20.70
N LEU A 172 1.37 16.72 19.74
CA LEU A 172 1.30 15.27 19.90
C LEU A 172 2.64 14.66 20.31
N TYR A 173 3.74 15.29 19.92
CA TYR A 173 5.07 14.69 19.99
C TYR A 173 6.06 15.60 20.71
N ALA A 174 7.23 15.04 21.03
CA ALA A 174 8.39 15.77 21.52
C ALA A 174 9.63 15.17 20.85
N LEU A 175 10.58 16.01 20.43
CA LEU A 175 11.83 15.55 19.83
C LEU A 175 12.73 14.96 20.92
N LYS A 176 12.63 13.65 21.16
CA LYS A 176 13.30 12.97 22.28
C LYS A 176 14.82 12.84 22.12
N ARG A 177 15.31 12.83 20.88
CA ARG A 177 16.74 12.68 20.58
C ARG A 177 17.09 13.36 19.26
N ALA A 178 18.22 14.06 19.24
CA ALA A 178 18.93 14.48 18.04
C ALA A 178 20.43 14.59 18.39
N GLU A 179 21.20 13.56 18.04
CA GLU A 179 22.62 13.46 18.41
C GLU A 179 23.42 12.69 17.36
N LEU A 180 24.72 12.95 17.26
CA LEU A 180 25.65 12.05 16.60
C LEU A 180 26.00 10.89 17.53
N ALA A 181 26.24 9.72 16.97
CA ALA A 181 26.74 8.56 17.69
C ALA A 181 27.76 7.78 16.88
N VAL A 182 28.77 7.24 17.57
CA VAL A 182 29.66 6.20 17.01
C VAL A 182 28.89 4.89 16.94
N PHE A 183 28.72 4.34 15.74
CA PHE A 183 28.10 3.04 15.51
C PHE A 183 29.16 1.94 15.55
N HIS A 184 28.85 0.81 16.18
CA HIS A 184 29.72 -0.37 16.30
C HIS A 184 29.16 -1.54 15.46
N PRO A 185 29.61 -1.72 14.20
CA PRO A 185 29.08 -2.75 13.30
C PRO A 185 29.21 -4.18 13.85
N GLU A 186 30.33 -4.50 14.49
CA GLU A 186 30.56 -5.84 15.07
C GLU A 186 29.59 -6.15 16.20
N VAL A 187 29.24 -5.16 17.03
CA VAL A 187 28.24 -5.34 18.10
C VAL A 187 26.85 -5.52 17.49
N ALA A 188 26.52 -4.76 16.44
CA ALA A 188 25.26 -4.95 15.72
C ALA A 188 25.14 -6.35 15.09
N ALA A 189 26.23 -6.85 14.49
CA ALA A 189 26.28 -8.20 13.95
C ALA A 189 26.12 -9.27 15.05
N LEU A 190 26.76 -9.10 16.21
CA LEU A 190 26.59 -9.99 17.36
C LEU A 190 25.15 -10.03 17.85
N VAL A 191 24.46 -8.88 17.90
CA VAL A 191 23.02 -8.83 18.24
C VAL A 191 22.21 -9.71 17.30
N HIS A 192 22.46 -9.63 15.98
CA HIS A 192 21.74 -10.45 15.01
C HIS A 192 22.08 -11.94 15.11
N ASP A 193 23.35 -12.30 15.33
CA ASP A 193 23.78 -13.68 15.53
C ASP A 193 23.05 -14.32 16.72
N LEU A 194 23.01 -13.59 17.85
CA LEU A 194 22.36 -14.02 19.08
C LEU A 194 20.82 -14.04 18.99
N ASP A 195 20.21 -13.06 18.35
CA ASP A 195 18.75 -13.02 18.13
C ASP A 195 18.30 -14.22 17.29
N VAL A 196 18.94 -14.47 16.15
CA VAL A 196 18.57 -15.57 15.24
C VAL A 196 18.74 -16.92 15.93
N LEU A 197 19.85 -17.15 16.62
CA LEU A 197 20.09 -18.42 17.31
C LEU A 197 19.21 -18.60 18.55
N GLY A 198 18.96 -17.52 19.29
CA GLY A 198 18.08 -17.53 20.46
C GLY A 198 16.65 -17.89 20.10
N ASP A 199 16.12 -17.28 19.03
CA ASP A 199 14.79 -17.57 18.51
C ASP A 199 14.72 -18.97 17.89
N LEU A 200 15.73 -19.38 17.11
CA LEU A 200 15.81 -20.73 16.53
C LEU A 200 15.76 -21.82 17.60
N VAL A 201 16.46 -21.63 18.73
CA VAL A 201 16.42 -22.60 19.85
C VAL A 201 15.00 -22.87 20.30
N GLN A 202 14.11 -21.87 20.30
CA GLN A 202 12.71 -22.03 20.71
C GLN A 202 11.87 -22.84 19.71
N GLU A 203 12.21 -22.80 18.43
CA GLU A 203 11.51 -23.53 17.36
C GLU A 203 11.97 -24.99 17.22
N LEU A 204 13.16 -25.32 17.72
CA LEU A 204 13.70 -26.69 17.62
C LEU A 204 13.04 -27.64 18.63
N PRO A 205 12.76 -28.91 18.24
CA PRO A 205 12.28 -29.93 19.15
C PRO A 205 13.22 -30.11 20.36
N LEU A 206 12.66 -30.31 21.56
CA LEU A 206 13.43 -30.44 22.80
C LEU A 206 14.48 -31.55 22.76
N GLN A 207 14.18 -32.64 22.05
CA GLN A 207 15.04 -33.81 21.88
C GLN A 207 16.05 -33.68 20.72
N ALA A 208 15.96 -32.60 19.91
CA ALA A 208 16.86 -32.43 18.77
C ALA A 208 18.27 -32.11 19.25
N PRO A 209 19.33 -32.81 18.77
CA PRO A 209 20.71 -32.59 19.23
C PRO A 209 21.23 -31.19 18.91
N ARG A 210 20.64 -30.53 17.90
CA ARG A 210 20.98 -29.16 17.50
C ARG A 210 20.65 -28.12 18.57
N ARG A 211 19.56 -28.31 19.33
CA ARG A 211 19.14 -27.37 20.38
C ARG A 211 20.23 -27.16 21.44
N PRO A 212 20.73 -28.20 22.15
CA PRO A 212 21.81 -28.02 23.12
C PRO A 212 23.14 -27.58 22.49
N GLN A 213 23.43 -27.92 21.22
CA GLN A 213 24.62 -27.42 20.53
C GLN A 213 24.60 -25.89 20.40
N ILE A 214 23.47 -25.32 19.96
CA ILE A 214 23.30 -23.87 19.86
C ILE A 214 23.33 -23.23 21.25
N THR A 215 22.62 -23.79 22.23
CA THR A 215 22.61 -23.25 23.60
C THR A 215 24.02 -23.23 24.22
N VAL A 216 24.85 -24.25 23.98
CA VAL A 216 26.25 -24.26 24.45
C VAL A 216 27.08 -23.21 23.72
N ALA A 217 26.93 -23.06 22.40
CA ALA A 217 27.62 -22.02 21.62
C ALA A 217 27.27 -20.62 22.12
N ILE A 218 25.98 -20.35 22.35
CA ILE A 218 25.51 -19.09 22.99
C ILE A 218 26.15 -18.93 24.37
N GLY A 219 26.18 -19.97 25.19
CA GLY A 219 26.85 -19.93 26.50
C GLY A 219 28.31 -19.49 26.41
N ARG A 220 29.09 -20.08 25.50
CA ARG A 220 30.48 -19.72 25.24
C ARG A 220 30.62 -18.29 24.72
N ALA A 221 29.76 -17.86 23.80
CA ALA A 221 29.77 -16.50 23.28
C ALA A 221 29.52 -15.47 24.40
N LEU A 222 28.56 -15.74 25.29
CA LEU A 222 28.29 -14.87 26.44
C LEU A 222 29.41 -14.91 27.49
N ASP A 223 30.17 -16.01 27.59
CA ASP A 223 31.35 -16.13 28.46
C ASP A 223 32.59 -15.41 27.89
N ALA A 224 32.72 -15.35 26.56
CA ALA A 224 33.79 -14.64 25.87
C ALA A 224 33.59 -13.12 25.85
N LEU A 225 32.41 -12.63 26.23
CA LEU A 225 32.05 -11.23 26.22
C LEU A 225 32.42 -10.54 27.54
N ASP A 226 33.20 -9.46 27.44
CA ASP A 226 33.35 -8.51 28.54
C ASP A 226 32.16 -7.55 28.52
N LEU A 227 31.37 -7.54 29.60
CA LEU A 227 30.18 -6.70 29.69
C LEU A 227 30.50 -5.23 29.92
N ASP A 228 31.70 -4.93 30.39
CA ASP A 228 32.18 -3.56 30.59
C ASP A 228 32.84 -3.01 29.31
N ASP A 229 33.22 -3.88 28.37
CA ASP A 229 33.76 -3.53 27.05
C ASP A 229 33.26 -4.47 25.94
N VAL A 230 31.95 -4.40 25.69
CA VAL A 230 31.27 -5.18 24.64
C VAL A 230 31.88 -4.91 23.25
N PRO A 231 32.15 -3.65 22.83
CA PRO A 231 32.72 -3.40 21.50
C PRO A 231 34.06 -4.09 21.26
N ALA A 232 34.96 -4.11 22.25
CA ALA A 232 36.28 -4.74 22.09
C ALA A 232 36.21 -6.28 22.02
N THR A 233 35.20 -6.89 22.64
CA THR A 233 35.10 -8.36 22.77
C THR A 233 34.03 -9.00 21.87
N ALA A 234 33.22 -8.20 21.17
CA ALA A 234 32.14 -8.70 20.30
C ALA A 234 32.64 -9.70 19.24
N ALA A 235 33.79 -9.43 18.60
CA ALA A 235 34.34 -10.34 17.60
C ALA A 235 34.69 -11.73 18.15
N ALA A 236 35.20 -11.79 19.39
CA ALA A 236 35.50 -13.06 20.06
C ALA A 236 34.21 -13.83 20.40
N ALA A 237 33.18 -13.13 20.89
CA ALA A 237 31.87 -13.74 21.14
C ALA A 237 31.23 -14.29 19.85
N ARG A 238 31.33 -13.57 18.72
CA ARG A 238 30.83 -14.03 17.42
C ARG A 238 31.55 -15.27 16.91
N ALA A 239 32.86 -15.37 17.15
CA ALA A 239 33.64 -16.55 16.74
C ALA A 239 33.11 -17.86 17.37
N GLU A 240 32.59 -17.81 18.61
CA GLU A 240 31.97 -18.95 19.29
C GLU A 240 30.63 -19.40 18.66
N LEU A 241 29.99 -18.53 17.87
CA LEU A 241 28.72 -18.80 17.19
C LEU A 241 28.90 -19.24 15.72
N ALA A 242 30.07 -19.02 15.15
CA ALA A 242 30.32 -19.21 13.71
C ALA A 242 30.02 -20.63 13.23
N GLU A 243 30.43 -21.64 14.00
CA GLU A 243 30.22 -23.05 13.64
C GLU A 243 28.73 -23.42 13.56
N VAL A 244 27.90 -22.95 14.51
CA VAL A 244 26.48 -23.31 14.55
C VAL A 244 25.65 -22.55 13.51
N LEU A 245 26.08 -21.33 13.16
CA LEU A 245 25.50 -20.52 12.08
C LEU A 245 25.84 -21.06 10.69
N ALA A 246 27.00 -21.70 10.52
CA ALA A 246 27.45 -22.21 9.22
C ALA A 246 26.83 -23.57 8.82
N LYS A 247 25.99 -24.17 9.67
CA LYS A 247 25.37 -25.48 9.38
C LYS A 247 24.19 -25.31 8.41
N PRO A 248 24.25 -25.88 7.19
CA PRO A 248 23.26 -25.68 6.13
C PRO A 248 21.93 -26.32 6.44
N ALA A 249 20.83 -25.80 5.87
CA ALA A 249 19.52 -26.39 5.98
C ALA A 249 19.51 -27.87 5.53
N VAL A 250 18.59 -28.67 6.08
CA VAL A 250 18.46 -30.06 5.65
C VAL A 250 18.00 -30.12 4.19
N PRO A 251 18.45 -31.09 3.37
CA PRO A 251 18.13 -31.11 1.93
C PRO A 251 16.64 -31.18 1.58
N SER A 252 15.80 -31.65 2.51
CA SER A 252 14.35 -31.75 2.36
C SER A 252 13.59 -30.57 2.96
N ALA A 253 14.28 -29.50 3.37
CA ALA A 253 13.65 -28.34 3.98
C ALA A 253 12.72 -27.66 2.97
N HIS A 254 11.60 -27.10 3.48
CA HIS A 254 10.73 -26.25 2.69
C HIS A 254 11.50 -25.06 2.10
N ARG A 255 11.08 -24.55 0.95
CA ARG A 255 11.73 -23.44 0.26
C ARG A 255 10.88 -22.17 0.36
N VAL A 256 11.44 -21.10 0.93
CA VAL A 256 10.76 -19.82 1.06
C VAL A 256 11.29 -18.82 0.04
N SER A 257 10.41 -18.36 -0.84
CA SER A 257 10.67 -17.30 -1.80
C SER A 257 10.32 -15.96 -1.16
N ALA A 258 11.31 -15.26 -0.62
CA ALA A 258 11.13 -13.96 0.00
C ALA A 258 11.11 -12.83 -1.03
N ILE A 259 10.35 -11.77 -0.77
CA ILE A 259 10.35 -10.55 -1.58
C ILE A 259 10.11 -9.35 -0.66
N GLY A 260 10.92 -8.31 -0.79
CA GLY A 260 10.72 -7.08 -0.02
C GLY A 260 9.38 -6.47 -0.40
N HIS A 261 8.61 -6.00 0.56
CA HIS A 261 7.26 -5.51 0.33
C HIS A 261 6.91 -4.42 1.33
N ALA A 262 6.15 -3.44 0.90
CA ALA A 262 5.51 -2.47 1.77
C ALA A 262 4.10 -2.24 1.26
N HIS A 263 3.14 -2.92 1.87
CA HIS A 263 1.74 -2.56 1.66
C HIS A 263 1.53 -1.15 2.21
N ILE A 264 1.01 -0.23 1.41
CA ILE A 264 0.68 1.12 1.86
C ILE A 264 -0.77 1.35 1.51
N ASP A 265 -1.60 1.54 2.54
CA ASP A 265 -3.01 1.82 2.33
C ASP A 265 -3.16 3.18 1.67
N THR A 266 -3.81 3.21 0.50
CA THR A 266 -3.98 4.43 -0.29
C THR A 266 -4.69 5.50 0.54
N ALA A 267 -5.69 5.11 1.32
CA ALA A 267 -6.16 5.85 2.48
C ALA A 267 -6.80 4.87 3.46
N TRP A 268 -6.57 5.09 4.76
CA TRP A 268 -7.17 4.29 5.83
C TRP A 268 -7.32 5.11 7.11
N MET A 269 -6.30 5.07 7.96
CA MET A 269 -6.21 5.87 9.17
C MET A 269 -5.65 7.28 8.93
N TRP A 270 -5.38 7.62 7.68
CA TRP A 270 -4.82 8.89 7.21
C TRP A 270 -5.47 9.28 5.87
N PRO A 271 -5.51 10.59 5.55
CA PRO A 271 -6.01 11.07 4.26
C PRO A 271 -5.03 10.78 3.11
N LEU A 272 -5.54 10.81 1.87
CA LEU A 272 -4.75 10.57 0.63
C LEU A 272 -3.49 11.43 0.57
N ARG A 273 -3.57 12.69 1.00
CA ARG A 273 -2.43 13.63 1.02
C ARG A 273 -1.24 13.13 1.83
N GLU A 274 -1.48 12.40 2.92
CA GLU A 274 -0.41 11.83 3.74
C GLU A 274 0.18 10.57 3.09
N THR A 275 -0.63 9.80 2.36
CA THR A 275 -0.16 8.62 1.63
C THR A 275 0.91 8.96 0.60
N VAL A 276 0.77 10.09 -0.12
CA VAL A 276 1.82 10.57 -1.04
C VAL A 276 3.16 10.69 -0.32
N ARG A 277 3.16 11.24 0.90
CA ARG A 277 4.37 11.39 1.74
C ARG A 277 4.84 10.05 2.31
N LYS A 278 3.93 9.14 2.68
CA LYS A 278 4.23 7.76 3.09
C LYS A 278 4.97 6.98 2.02
N CYS A 279 4.53 7.11 0.77
CA CYS A 279 5.17 6.52 -0.39
C CYS A 279 6.59 7.06 -0.55
N ALA A 280 6.77 8.39 -0.56
CA ALA A 280 8.09 9.01 -0.66
C ALA A 280 9.05 8.53 0.42
N ARG A 281 8.58 8.46 1.67
CA ARG A 281 9.36 7.98 2.81
C ARG A 281 9.75 6.51 2.68
N THR A 282 8.80 5.66 2.32
CA THR A 282 9.02 4.21 2.21
C THR A 282 9.94 3.89 1.04
N PHE A 283 9.68 4.46 -0.14
CA PHE A 283 10.49 4.18 -1.33
C PHE A 283 11.90 4.76 -1.20
N SER A 284 12.07 5.93 -0.58
CA SER A 284 13.42 6.46 -0.29
C SER A 284 14.21 5.50 0.62
N ASN A 285 13.58 4.91 1.64
CA ASN A 285 14.23 3.89 2.49
C ASN A 285 14.62 2.64 1.71
N VAL A 286 13.72 2.14 0.86
CA VAL A 286 13.99 0.95 0.03
C VAL A 286 15.15 1.22 -0.92
N LEU A 287 15.14 2.36 -1.60
CA LEU A 287 16.19 2.76 -2.54
C LEU A 287 17.54 2.95 -1.82
N ASP A 288 17.57 3.62 -0.66
CA ASP A 288 18.76 3.73 0.18
C ASP A 288 19.28 2.34 0.61
N LEU A 289 18.38 1.45 1.02
CA LEU A 289 18.74 0.08 1.40
C LEU A 289 19.32 -0.70 0.22
N MET A 290 18.73 -0.56 -0.98
CA MET A 290 19.21 -1.21 -2.21
C MET A 290 20.65 -0.82 -2.58
N THR A 291 21.16 0.33 -2.15
CA THR A 291 22.57 0.71 -2.38
C THR A 291 23.55 -0.18 -1.60
N ARG A 292 23.12 -0.74 -0.46
CA ARG A 292 23.97 -1.55 0.44
C ARG A 292 23.62 -3.04 0.40
N GLU A 293 22.43 -3.36 -0.12
CA GLU A 293 21.84 -4.70 -0.10
C GLU A 293 21.61 -5.24 -1.52
N PRO A 294 22.65 -5.67 -2.26
CA PRO A 294 22.54 -6.04 -3.68
C PRO A 294 21.54 -7.18 -3.95
N GLU A 295 21.32 -8.08 -2.99
CA GLU A 295 20.35 -9.18 -3.10
C GLU A 295 18.89 -8.72 -2.90
N LEU A 296 18.65 -7.51 -2.38
CA LEU A 296 17.30 -7.00 -2.14
C LEU A 296 16.55 -6.78 -3.46
N LYS A 297 15.36 -7.39 -3.53
CA LYS A 297 14.28 -7.09 -4.48
C LYS A 297 13.08 -6.57 -3.69
N PHE A 298 12.32 -5.65 -4.27
CA PHE A 298 11.15 -5.02 -3.65
C PHE A 298 9.95 -4.98 -4.60
N ALA A 299 8.83 -5.54 -4.17
CA ALA A 299 7.55 -5.52 -4.88
C ALA A 299 6.71 -4.29 -4.49
N CYS A 300 6.14 -3.61 -5.48
CA CYS A 300 5.27 -2.45 -5.30
C CYS A 300 4.07 -2.53 -6.26
N SER A 301 2.85 -2.51 -5.72
CA SER A 301 1.63 -2.96 -6.41
C SER A 301 0.84 -1.86 -7.12
N GLN A 302 0.71 -0.69 -6.50
CA GLN A 302 -0.32 0.29 -6.87
C GLN A 302 0.21 1.33 -7.86
N ALA A 303 -0.21 1.30 -9.13
CA ALA A 303 0.25 2.27 -10.13
C ALA A 303 0.02 3.73 -9.74
N GLN A 304 -1.08 4.03 -9.03
CA GLN A 304 -1.36 5.37 -8.49
C GLN A 304 -0.25 5.90 -7.58
N GLN A 305 0.38 5.03 -6.78
CA GLN A 305 1.49 5.42 -5.90
C GLN A 305 2.74 5.76 -6.70
N HIS A 306 3.00 5.04 -7.80
CA HIS A 306 4.11 5.36 -8.70
C HIS A 306 3.87 6.68 -9.42
N GLU A 307 2.63 6.95 -9.85
CA GLU A 307 2.26 8.24 -10.43
C GLU A 307 2.50 9.40 -9.46
N TRP A 308 2.11 9.26 -8.18
CA TRP A 308 2.40 10.28 -7.18
C TRP A 308 3.89 10.53 -7.00
N MET A 309 4.73 9.50 -7.10
CA MET A 309 6.18 9.70 -7.06
C MET A 309 6.69 10.42 -8.30
N ARG A 310 6.20 10.06 -9.50
CA ARG A 310 6.53 10.75 -10.75
C ARG A 310 6.24 12.25 -10.64
N ASP A 311 5.07 12.60 -10.12
CA ASP A 311 4.57 13.97 -10.13
C ASP A 311 5.09 14.82 -8.96
N ARG A 312 5.31 14.22 -7.78
CA ARG A 312 5.66 14.95 -6.54
C ARG A 312 7.08 14.73 -6.05
N TYR A 313 7.71 13.62 -6.41
CA TYR A 313 9.06 13.23 -5.98
C TYR A 313 9.88 12.67 -7.16
N PRO A 314 10.11 13.45 -8.23
CA PRO A 314 10.66 12.94 -9.49
C PRO A 314 12.05 12.30 -9.34
N THR A 315 12.85 12.72 -8.35
CA THR A 315 14.15 12.09 -8.06
C THR A 315 14.00 10.69 -7.48
N VAL A 316 13.00 10.46 -6.62
CA VAL A 316 12.64 9.13 -6.10
C VAL A 316 12.12 8.26 -7.24
N PHE A 317 11.24 8.79 -8.09
CA PHE A 317 10.71 8.06 -9.24
C PHE A 317 11.79 7.65 -10.25
N ALA A 318 12.74 8.53 -10.56
CA ALA A 318 13.86 8.20 -11.44
C ALA A 318 14.72 7.06 -10.86
N ALA A 319 14.99 7.09 -9.55
CA ALA A 319 15.69 5.99 -8.88
C ALA A 319 14.89 4.68 -8.85
N MET A 320 13.55 4.76 -8.71
CA MET A 320 12.68 3.59 -8.88
C MET A 320 12.80 3.00 -10.29
N GLN A 321 12.82 3.83 -11.34
CA GLN A 321 12.99 3.38 -12.72
C GLN A 321 14.36 2.74 -12.96
N GLU A 322 15.43 3.30 -12.39
CA GLU A 322 16.77 2.72 -12.46
C GLU A 322 16.82 1.33 -11.81
N GLN A 323 16.28 1.20 -10.60
CA GLN A 323 16.26 -0.08 -9.90
C GLN A 323 15.27 -1.08 -10.54
N ALA A 324 14.23 -0.60 -11.22
CA ALA A 324 13.34 -1.45 -12.01
C ALA A 324 14.00 -2.00 -13.27
N ALA A 325 14.76 -1.17 -13.99
CA ALA A 325 15.58 -1.63 -15.11
C ALA A 325 16.66 -2.64 -14.67
N ALA A 326 17.13 -2.55 -13.42
CA ALA A 326 18.02 -3.53 -12.79
C ALA A 326 17.30 -4.79 -12.27
N GLY A 327 15.97 -4.89 -12.39
CA GLY A 327 15.17 -6.03 -11.93
C GLY A 327 15.04 -6.15 -10.41
N ARG A 328 15.27 -5.04 -9.67
CA ARG A 328 15.29 -5.01 -8.20
C ARG A 328 14.10 -4.27 -7.60
N PHE A 329 13.63 -3.21 -8.25
CA PHE A 329 12.33 -2.62 -7.94
C PHE A 329 11.29 -3.20 -8.89
N VAL A 330 10.37 -4.00 -8.38
CA VAL A 330 9.47 -4.85 -9.17
C VAL A 330 8.06 -4.27 -9.09
N PRO A 331 7.54 -3.62 -10.15
CA PRO A 331 6.11 -3.34 -10.25
C PRO A 331 5.34 -4.66 -10.30
N VAL A 332 4.30 -4.79 -9.47
CA VAL A 332 3.49 -6.02 -9.36
C VAL A 332 2.00 -5.71 -9.44
N GLY A 333 1.17 -6.73 -9.61
CA GLY A 333 -0.29 -6.63 -9.46
C GLY A 333 -1.07 -6.10 -10.67
N GLY A 334 -0.52 -5.14 -11.41
CA GLY A 334 -1.08 -4.66 -12.68
C GLY A 334 -2.34 -3.78 -12.57
N MET A 335 -2.80 -3.47 -11.36
CA MET A 335 -3.98 -2.62 -11.12
C MET A 335 -3.59 -1.17 -10.80
N TRP A 336 -4.54 -0.25 -10.99
CA TRP A 336 -4.36 1.17 -10.63
C TRP A 336 -4.16 1.35 -9.13
N VAL A 337 -5.03 0.72 -8.34
CA VAL A 337 -4.88 0.54 -6.89
C VAL A 337 -5.19 -0.91 -6.50
N GLU A 338 -4.88 -1.31 -5.27
CA GLU A 338 -5.37 -2.57 -4.69
C GLU A 338 -6.86 -2.41 -4.35
N ALA A 339 -7.70 -2.48 -5.37
CA ALA A 339 -9.13 -2.19 -5.26
C ALA A 339 -9.88 -3.26 -4.47
N ASP A 340 -10.99 -2.87 -3.81
CA ASP A 340 -11.99 -3.85 -3.40
C ASP A 340 -12.49 -4.62 -4.63
N THR A 341 -12.85 -5.89 -4.45
CA THR A 341 -13.29 -6.72 -5.58
C THR A 341 -14.75 -7.16 -5.52
N ASN A 342 -15.50 -6.73 -4.49
CA ASN A 342 -16.90 -7.06 -4.32
C ASN A 342 -17.84 -5.91 -4.73
N LEU A 343 -17.47 -4.67 -4.37
CA LEU A 343 -18.31 -3.49 -4.53
C LEU A 343 -18.20 -2.82 -5.92
N PRO A 344 -17.00 -2.70 -6.52
CA PRO A 344 -16.88 -2.12 -7.85
C PRO A 344 -17.56 -2.95 -8.94
N SER A 345 -18.01 -2.29 -10.00
CA SER A 345 -18.51 -2.96 -11.20
C SER A 345 -17.41 -3.75 -11.93
N GLY A 346 -17.82 -4.73 -12.74
CA GLY A 346 -16.88 -5.46 -13.59
C GLY A 346 -16.10 -4.56 -14.57
N GLU A 347 -16.73 -3.51 -15.09
CA GLU A 347 -16.06 -2.51 -15.93
C GLU A 347 -15.00 -1.76 -15.12
N SER A 348 -15.31 -1.32 -13.90
CA SER A 348 -14.31 -0.68 -13.04
C SER A 348 -13.12 -1.58 -12.75
N LEU A 349 -13.33 -2.88 -12.50
CA LEU A 349 -12.24 -3.84 -12.33
C LEU A 349 -11.42 -4.00 -13.62
N ALA A 350 -12.06 -4.00 -14.79
CA ALA A 350 -11.34 -3.98 -16.06
C ALA A 350 -10.51 -2.68 -16.22
N ARG A 351 -11.06 -1.53 -15.81
CA ARG A 351 -10.35 -0.24 -15.81
C ARG A 351 -9.20 -0.17 -14.82
N GLN A 352 -9.30 -0.83 -13.66
CA GLN A 352 -8.16 -1.00 -12.74
C GLN A 352 -6.97 -1.60 -13.49
N PHE A 353 -7.17 -2.69 -14.24
CA PHE A 353 -6.10 -3.29 -15.05
C PHE A 353 -5.70 -2.44 -16.24
N LEU A 354 -6.65 -1.83 -16.96
CA LEU A 354 -6.34 -1.00 -18.12
C LEU A 354 -5.37 0.13 -17.74
N HIS A 355 -5.70 0.89 -16.69
CA HIS A 355 -4.88 2.02 -16.24
C HIS A 355 -3.58 1.54 -15.58
N GLY A 356 -3.62 0.50 -14.72
CA GLY A 356 -2.43 -0.04 -14.08
C GLY A 356 -1.41 -0.62 -15.06
N GLN A 357 -1.85 -1.55 -15.93
CA GLN A 357 -0.98 -2.17 -16.93
C GLN A 357 -0.46 -1.16 -17.95
N ARG A 358 -1.26 -0.15 -18.32
CA ARG A 358 -0.81 0.92 -19.22
C ARG A 358 0.30 1.73 -18.58
N PHE A 359 0.11 2.17 -17.33
CA PHE A 359 1.12 2.93 -16.60
C PHE A 359 2.45 2.15 -16.49
N PHE A 360 2.39 0.86 -16.11
CA PHE A 360 3.61 0.05 -15.98
C PHE A 360 4.32 -0.21 -17.31
N ARG A 361 3.57 -0.39 -18.40
CA ARG A 361 4.16 -0.51 -19.75
C ARG A 361 4.83 0.79 -20.19
N GLU A 362 4.17 1.93 -19.99
CA GLU A 362 4.68 3.23 -20.41
C GLU A 362 5.93 3.65 -19.62
N HIS A 363 5.97 3.42 -18.31
CA HIS A 363 7.03 3.93 -17.45
C HIS A 363 8.15 2.94 -17.12
N TYR A 364 7.90 1.64 -17.21
CA TYR A 364 8.88 0.59 -16.89
C TYR A 364 9.08 -0.42 -18.01
N GLY A 365 8.25 -0.42 -19.06
CA GLY A 365 8.31 -1.42 -20.12
C GLY A 365 7.90 -2.83 -19.68
N VAL A 366 7.16 -2.94 -18.57
CA VAL A 366 6.75 -4.24 -17.99
C VAL A 366 5.24 -4.42 -18.04
N THR A 367 4.79 -5.67 -18.14
CA THR A 367 3.39 -6.08 -17.95
C THR A 367 3.36 -7.03 -16.76
N CYS A 368 2.55 -6.72 -15.75
CA CYS A 368 2.44 -7.57 -14.56
C CYS A 368 1.67 -8.84 -14.93
N ARG A 369 2.22 -10.02 -14.58
CA ARG A 369 1.64 -11.34 -14.89
C ARG A 369 0.92 -11.94 -13.69
N GLU A 370 0.95 -11.26 -12.56
CA GLU A 370 0.30 -11.65 -11.33
C GLU A 370 -0.63 -10.54 -10.84
N VAL A 371 -1.77 -10.93 -10.28
CA VAL A 371 -2.57 -10.05 -9.44
C VAL A 371 -2.03 -10.11 -8.02
N TRP A 372 -1.81 -8.95 -7.40
CA TRP A 372 -1.21 -8.82 -6.08
C TRP A 372 -2.11 -7.94 -5.20
N ILE A 373 -3.00 -8.57 -4.43
CA ILE A 373 -3.96 -7.87 -3.55
C ILE A 373 -4.06 -8.60 -2.19
N PRO A 374 -3.03 -8.50 -1.34
CA PRO A 374 -2.97 -9.26 -0.10
C PRO A 374 -4.07 -8.89 0.91
N ASP A 375 -4.58 -7.65 0.90
CA ASP A 375 -5.46 -7.14 1.95
C ASP A 375 -6.95 -7.01 1.58
N VAL A 376 -7.39 -7.53 0.43
CA VAL A 376 -8.80 -7.38 -0.02
C VAL A 376 -9.77 -8.35 0.68
N PHE A 377 -10.99 -7.89 0.97
CA PHE A 377 -11.97 -8.57 1.82
C PHE A 377 -12.90 -9.54 1.06
N GLY A 378 -12.32 -10.54 0.37
CA GLY A 378 -13.05 -11.60 -0.34
C GLY A 378 -13.06 -11.40 -1.85
N TYR A 379 -13.33 -12.48 -2.60
CA TYR A 379 -13.09 -12.53 -4.06
C TYR A 379 -14.22 -13.27 -4.82
N PRO A 380 -15.05 -12.55 -5.61
CA PRO A 380 -16.12 -13.14 -6.41
C PRO A 380 -15.66 -14.17 -7.46
N ALA A 381 -16.55 -15.12 -7.78
CA ALA A 381 -16.29 -16.20 -8.72
C ALA A 381 -16.06 -15.76 -10.19
N SER A 382 -16.33 -14.50 -10.53
CA SER A 382 -16.10 -13.94 -11.87
C SER A 382 -14.65 -13.45 -12.08
N LEU A 383 -13.91 -13.24 -11.00
CA LEU A 383 -12.60 -12.61 -11.05
C LEU A 383 -11.52 -13.37 -11.84
N PRO A 384 -11.46 -14.72 -11.87
CA PRO A 384 -10.48 -15.42 -12.69
C PRO A 384 -10.52 -14.99 -14.15
N GLN A 385 -11.72 -14.79 -14.72
CA GLN A 385 -11.89 -14.30 -16.08
C GLN A 385 -11.39 -12.86 -16.24
N ILE A 386 -11.80 -11.95 -15.35
CA ILE A 386 -11.37 -10.55 -15.38
C ILE A 386 -9.85 -10.43 -15.26
N PHE A 387 -9.24 -11.18 -14.34
CA PHE A 387 -7.80 -11.19 -14.10
C PHE A 387 -7.03 -11.70 -15.33
N ARG A 388 -7.50 -12.79 -15.96
CA ARG A 388 -6.92 -13.30 -17.21
C ARG A 388 -7.00 -12.26 -18.35
N LEU A 389 -8.16 -11.63 -18.52
CA LEU A 389 -8.35 -10.58 -19.54
C LEU A 389 -7.51 -9.33 -19.25
N GLY A 390 -7.25 -9.03 -17.98
CA GLY A 390 -6.31 -8.00 -17.53
C GLY A 390 -4.83 -8.34 -17.72
N GLY A 391 -4.51 -9.52 -18.27
CA GLY A 391 -3.14 -9.96 -18.57
C GLY A 391 -2.45 -10.76 -17.48
N ALA A 392 -3.14 -11.10 -16.39
CA ALA A 392 -2.57 -11.90 -15.31
C ALA A 392 -2.69 -13.41 -15.60
N GLU A 393 -1.73 -14.18 -15.10
CA GLU A 393 -1.63 -15.63 -15.15
C GLU A 393 -1.75 -16.26 -13.76
N TRP A 394 -1.43 -15.48 -12.72
CA TRP A 394 -1.36 -15.92 -11.33
C TRP A 394 -2.04 -14.93 -10.38
N PHE A 395 -2.38 -15.40 -9.19
CA PHE A 395 -3.04 -14.60 -8.16
C PHE A 395 -2.38 -14.79 -6.80
N LEU A 396 -2.07 -13.67 -6.13
CA LEU A 396 -1.63 -13.61 -4.75
C LEU A 396 -2.62 -12.84 -3.86
N THR A 397 -2.98 -13.46 -2.73
CA THR A 397 -3.78 -12.87 -1.64
C THR A 397 -3.19 -13.25 -0.27
N GLN A 398 -3.66 -12.65 0.83
CA GLN A 398 -3.36 -13.08 2.20
C GLN A 398 -4.61 -13.18 3.08
N LYS A 399 -5.61 -12.30 2.94
CA LYS A 399 -6.77 -12.22 3.86
C LYS A 399 -7.52 -13.52 4.09
N LEU A 400 -7.52 -14.45 3.14
CA LEU A 400 -8.20 -15.75 3.29
C LEU A 400 -7.64 -16.59 4.45
N SER A 401 -6.40 -16.35 4.90
CA SER A 401 -5.87 -17.03 6.08
C SER A 401 -6.52 -16.57 7.40
N TRP A 402 -7.29 -15.48 7.37
CA TRP A 402 -7.97 -14.91 8.54
C TRP A 402 -9.43 -15.36 8.64
N ASN A 403 -9.86 -16.40 7.92
CA ASN A 403 -11.22 -16.90 8.05
C ASN A 403 -11.55 -17.31 9.50
N LYS A 404 -12.76 -16.91 9.96
CA LYS A 404 -13.18 -17.04 11.36
C LYS A 404 -13.49 -18.48 11.76
N GLN A 405 -14.08 -19.26 10.85
CA GLN A 405 -14.61 -20.59 11.10
C GLN A 405 -13.97 -21.62 10.18
N ASN A 406 -13.95 -21.38 8.86
CA ASN A 406 -13.43 -22.35 7.90
C ASN A 406 -12.03 -21.95 7.43
N ARG A 407 -11.03 -22.68 7.92
CA ARG A 407 -9.66 -22.57 7.41
C ARG A 407 -9.63 -23.02 5.95
N MET A 408 -9.02 -22.20 5.09
CA MET A 408 -8.80 -22.55 3.69
C MET A 408 -7.91 -23.81 3.60
N PRO A 409 -8.30 -24.85 2.85
CA PRO A 409 -7.62 -26.15 2.89
C PRO A 409 -6.27 -26.18 2.14
N HIS A 410 -6.00 -25.20 1.28
CA HIS A 410 -4.83 -25.16 0.41
C HIS A 410 -4.19 -23.78 0.45
N HIS A 411 -2.87 -23.68 0.37
CA HIS A 411 -2.13 -22.43 0.16
C HIS A 411 -1.75 -22.24 -1.31
N SER A 412 -1.65 -23.32 -2.09
CA SER A 412 -1.37 -23.29 -3.54
C SER A 412 -2.38 -24.17 -4.27
N PHE A 413 -3.18 -23.58 -5.17
CA PHE A 413 -4.30 -24.25 -5.83
C PHE A 413 -4.67 -23.60 -7.15
N TRP A 414 -5.38 -24.32 -8.01
CA TRP A 414 -6.04 -23.76 -9.19
C TRP A 414 -7.39 -23.16 -8.79
N TRP A 415 -7.55 -21.86 -8.94
CA TRP A 415 -8.84 -21.20 -8.75
C TRP A 415 -9.60 -21.15 -10.08
N GLN A 416 -10.78 -21.75 -10.11
CA GLN A 416 -11.68 -21.78 -11.26
C GLN A 416 -12.88 -20.86 -11.06
N GLY A 417 -13.06 -19.93 -11.99
CA GLY A 417 -14.19 -19.03 -12.03
C GLY A 417 -15.49 -19.70 -12.49
N ILE A 418 -16.60 -18.96 -12.40
CA ILE A 418 -17.94 -19.45 -12.77
C ILE A 418 -18.06 -19.81 -14.26
N ASP A 419 -17.22 -19.23 -15.11
CA ASP A 419 -17.15 -19.48 -16.55
C ASP A 419 -16.18 -20.63 -16.92
N GLY A 420 -15.49 -21.21 -15.94
CA GLY A 420 -14.49 -22.24 -16.14
C GLY A 420 -13.06 -21.74 -16.35
N THR A 421 -12.83 -20.42 -16.38
CA THR A 421 -11.47 -19.86 -16.45
C THR A 421 -10.69 -20.22 -15.19
N THR A 422 -9.46 -20.71 -15.33
CA THR A 422 -8.59 -21.10 -14.20
C THR A 422 -7.39 -20.17 -14.03
N MET A 423 -6.93 -20.00 -12.80
CA MET A 423 -5.72 -19.25 -12.44
C MET A 423 -5.00 -19.94 -11.28
N PHE A 424 -3.66 -20.00 -11.31
CA PHE A 424 -2.92 -20.53 -10.17
C PHE A 424 -2.88 -19.46 -9.06
N THR A 425 -3.32 -19.84 -7.88
CA THR A 425 -3.49 -18.95 -6.74
C THR A 425 -2.60 -19.39 -5.60
N HIS A 426 -1.90 -18.44 -5.00
CA HIS A 426 -1.10 -18.65 -3.81
C HIS A 426 -1.47 -17.65 -2.72
N PHE A 427 -1.54 -18.09 -1.46
CA PHE A 427 -1.42 -17.17 -0.32
C PHE A 427 -0.34 -17.65 0.64
N PRO A 428 0.53 -16.75 1.13
CA PRO A 428 1.64 -17.12 2.01
C PRO A 428 1.17 -17.85 3.30
N PRO A 429 1.79 -19.00 3.64
CA PRO A 429 1.46 -19.76 4.84
C PRO A 429 1.97 -19.12 6.13
N VAL A 430 2.71 -18.01 6.04
CA VAL A 430 3.16 -17.21 7.18
C VAL A 430 2.02 -16.37 7.79
N ASP A 431 0.83 -16.38 7.17
CA ASP A 431 -0.38 -15.69 7.60
C ASP A 431 -0.28 -14.14 7.66
N THR A 432 0.74 -13.58 6.99
CA THR A 432 0.97 -12.13 6.91
C THR A 432 1.75 -11.76 5.65
N TYR A 433 1.53 -10.55 5.15
CA TYR A 433 2.35 -9.92 4.10
C TYR A 433 3.37 -8.92 4.67
N ASN A 434 3.54 -8.90 6.00
CA ASN A 434 4.46 -8.06 6.76
C ASN A 434 5.48 -8.92 7.51
N VAL A 435 6.15 -9.86 6.82
CA VAL A 435 7.12 -10.76 7.44
C VAL A 435 8.29 -9.95 7.99
N SER A 436 8.67 -10.20 9.24
CA SER A 436 9.73 -9.47 9.97
C SER A 436 11.08 -10.19 9.98
N MET A 437 11.17 -11.27 9.19
CA MET A 437 12.33 -12.17 9.09
C MET A 437 12.73 -12.76 10.44
N GLN A 438 11.77 -13.20 11.24
CA GLN A 438 12.03 -13.95 12.48
C GLN A 438 12.06 -15.47 12.22
N PRO A 439 12.93 -16.24 12.91
CA PRO A 439 12.95 -17.70 12.81
C PRO A 439 11.57 -18.35 13.03
N ALA A 440 10.82 -17.87 14.03
CA ALA A 440 9.49 -18.37 14.33
C ALA A 440 8.49 -18.21 13.17
N GLN A 441 8.60 -17.12 12.39
CA GLN A 441 7.72 -16.90 11.23
C GLN A 441 8.04 -17.88 10.09
N LEU A 442 9.32 -18.18 9.85
CA LEU A 442 9.72 -19.15 8.83
C LEU A 442 9.36 -20.58 9.22
N ALA A 443 9.62 -20.93 10.49
CA ALA A 443 9.22 -22.23 11.02
C ALA A 443 7.69 -22.40 11.01
N HIS A 444 6.93 -21.33 11.30
CA HIS A 444 5.48 -21.31 11.12
C HIS A 444 5.09 -21.51 9.65
N ALA A 445 5.69 -20.77 8.72
CA ALA A 445 5.40 -20.89 7.29
C ALA A 445 5.53 -22.33 6.79
N GLU A 446 6.60 -23.03 7.16
CA GLU A 446 6.78 -24.44 6.82
C GLU A 446 5.74 -25.33 7.51
N ARG A 447 5.55 -25.25 8.83
CA ARG A 447 4.56 -26.08 9.53
C ARG A 447 3.12 -25.86 9.03
N ASN A 448 2.81 -24.63 8.62
CA ASN A 448 1.47 -24.20 8.28
C ASN A 448 1.10 -24.45 6.81
N TYR A 449 2.09 -24.60 5.93
CA TYR A 449 1.87 -24.90 4.52
C TYR A 449 1.06 -26.20 4.37
N ALA A 450 -0.07 -26.12 3.68
CA ALA A 450 -1.06 -27.20 3.65
C ALA A 450 -0.76 -28.25 2.56
N ASP A 451 0.07 -27.92 1.58
CA ASP A 451 0.22 -28.66 0.34
C ASP A 451 1.53 -29.44 0.24
N HIS A 452 2.18 -29.76 1.37
CA HIS A 452 3.48 -30.48 1.45
C HIS A 452 3.56 -31.77 0.64
N GLY A 453 2.42 -32.41 0.36
CA GLY A 453 2.38 -33.65 -0.43
C GLY A 453 2.67 -33.45 -1.92
N GLY A 454 2.47 -32.24 -2.44
CA GLY A 454 2.65 -31.92 -3.86
C GLY A 454 3.48 -30.66 -4.13
N GLY A 455 3.53 -29.72 -3.20
CA GLY A 455 4.37 -28.52 -3.26
C GLY A 455 5.40 -28.49 -2.16
N THR A 456 6.52 -27.81 -2.42
CA THR A 456 7.70 -27.72 -1.54
C THR A 456 8.18 -26.29 -1.35
N MET A 457 7.37 -25.30 -1.78
CA MET A 457 7.73 -23.89 -1.68
C MET A 457 6.55 -22.97 -1.38
N SER A 458 6.86 -21.82 -0.78
CA SER A 458 5.89 -20.75 -0.51
C SER A 458 6.55 -19.37 -0.59
N MET A 459 5.74 -18.34 -0.82
CA MET A 459 6.21 -16.96 -0.78
C MET A 459 6.23 -16.40 0.64
N ALA A 460 7.09 -15.40 0.90
CA ALA A 460 7.10 -14.60 2.11
C ALA A 460 7.38 -13.11 1.81
N PRO A 461 6.34 -12.29 1.60
CA PRO A 461 6.50 -10.84 1.49
C PRO A 461 6.97 -10.26 2.83
N PHE A 462 8.12 -9.58 2.84
CA PHE A 462 8.75 -9.09 4.06
C PHE A 462 8.94 -7.58 4.07
N GLY A 463 8.80 -6.99 5.26
CA GLY A 463 8.82 -5.54 5.44
C GLY A 463 7.66 -5.08 6.31
N TYR A 464 7.73 -3.83 6.72
CA TYR A 464 6.63 -3.19 7.44
C TYR A 464 5.67 -2.50 6.46
N GLY A 465 4.41 -2.90 6.46
CA GLY A 465 3.36 -2.37 5.60
C GLY A 465 2.21 -1.72 6.37
N ASN A 466 1.04 -1.72 5.75
CA ASN A 466 -0.22 -1.04 6.08
C ASN A 466 -0.08 0.49 6.04
N GLY A 467 0.94 1.06 6.69
CA GLY A 467 1.20 2.51 6.67
C GLY A 467 2.57 2.93 6.12
N GLY A 468 3.30 1.98 5.52
CA GLY A 468 4.66 2.16 5.04
C GLY A 468 5.76 1.71 6.01
N GLY A 469 7.01 1.91 5.61
CA GLY A 469 8.21 1.47 6.34
C GLY A 469 9.11 0.59 5.48
N GLY A 470 8.54 -0.48 4.93
CA GLY A 470 9.20 -1.46 4.05
C GLY A 470 10.24 -2.34 4.74
N PRO A 471 11.06 -3.06 3.96
CA PRO A 471 12.20 -3.82 4.46
C PRO A 471 13.21 -2.95 5.22
N THR A 472 13.86 -3.52 6.24
CA THR A 472 14.93 -2.84 6.98
C THR A 472 16.26 -3.57 6.86
N ARG A 473 17.35 -2.87 7.21
CA ARG A 473 18.70 -3.46 7.31
C ARG A 473 18.71 -4.68 8.22
N GLU A 474 18.02 -4.61 9.36
CA GLU A 474 17.93 -5.69 10.34
C GLU A 474 17.24 -6.94 9.75
N MET A 475 16.24 -6.77 8.89
CA MET A 475 15.61 -7.90 8.19
C MET A 475 16.58 -8.57 7.22
N MET A 476 17.39 -7.79 6.50
CA MET A 476 18.42 -8.32 5.59
C MET A 476 19.54 -9.05 6.35
N GLU A 477 19.95 -8.52 7.51
CA GLU A 477 20.89 -9.20 8.40
C GLU A 477 20.37 -10.56 8.89
N ARG A 478 19.07 -10.65 9.23
CA ARG A 478 18.44 -11.92 9.59
C ARG A 478 18.34 -12.86 8.39
N TYR A 479 17.92 -12.37 7.22
CA TYR A 479 17.87 -13.15 5.99
C TYR A 479 19.22 -13.84 5.70
N ARG A 480 20.34 -13.10 5.73
CA ARG A 480 21.68 -13.66 5.48
C ARG A 480 22.04 -14.82 6.40
N ARG A 481 21.59 -14.76 7.65
CA ARG A 481 21.86 -15.80 8.68
C ARG A 481 20.94 -17.00 8.55
N MET A 482 19.72 -16.79 8.06
CA MET A 482 18.68 -17.82 8.03
C MET A 482 18.54 -18.52 6.67
N ARG A 483 19.01 -17.91 5.57
CA ARG A 483 18.73 -18.37 4.20
C ARG A 483 19.10 -19.83 3.91
N ASP A 484 20.04 -20.37 4.67
CA ASP A 484 20.46 -21.77 4.59
C ASP A 484 20.89 -22.25 5.98
N LEU A 485 20.01 -22.11 6.99
CA LEU A 485 20.33 -22.47 8.37
C LEU A 485 19.61 -23.76 8.78
N GLU A 486 20.34 -24.78 9.24
CA GLU A 486 19.76 -26.03 9.74
C GLU A 486 18.70 -25.74 10.83
N GLY A 487 17.53 -26.36 10.69
CA GLY A 487 16.38 -26.14 11.56
C GLY A 487 15.37 -25.10 11.06
N LEU A 488 15.66 -24.40 9.96
CA LEU A 488 14.72 -23.52 9.27
C LEU A 488 14.56 -23.93 7.80
N PRO A 489 13.48 -23.46 7.13
CA PRO A 489 13.36 -23.48 5.68
C PRO A 489 14.54 -22.78 5.00
N THR A 490 14.87 -23.22 3.79
CA THR A 490 15.79 -22.45 2.93
C THR A 490 15.09 -21.20 2.41
N MET A 491 15.86 -20.16 2.10
CA MET A 491 15.31 -18.91 1.58
C MET A 491 16.09 -18.34 0.41
N SER A 492 15.37 -17.77 -0.54
CA SER A 492 15.92 -16.93 -1.62
C SER A 492 15.12 -15.64 -1.73
N ILE A 493 15.74 -14.56 -2.20
CA ILE A 493 15.03 -13.33 -2.55
C ILE A 493 14.77 -13.33 -4.06
N ASP A 494 13.50 -13.43 -4.44
CA ASP A 494 13.06 -13.70 -5.81
C ASP A 494 11.98 -12.71 -6.25
N THR A 495 11.79 -12.57 -7.57
CA THR A 495 10.62 -11.85 -8.07
C THR A 495 9.36 -12.72 -7.91
N PRO A 496 8.16 -12.12 -7.87
CA PRO A 496 6.92 -12.90 -7.88
C PRO A 496 6.80 -13.83 -9.09
N ALA A 497 7.25 -13.40 -10.27
CA ALA A 497 7.27 -14.24 -11.47
C ALA A 497 8.17 -15.48 -11.28
N ASP A 498 9.39 -15.30 -10.75
CA ASP A 498 10.31 -16.42 -10.46
C ASP A 498 9.67 -17.43 -9.48
N PHE A 499 8.94 -16.93 -8.48
CA PHE A 499 8.21 -17.79 -7.56
C PHE A 499 7.10 -18.58 -8.28
N PHE A 500 6.20 -17.90 -8.97
CA PHE A 500 5.02 -18.54 -9.55
C PHE A 500 5.39 -19.55 -10.63
N GLU A 501 6.38 -19.25 -11.46
CA GLU A 501 6.88 -20.19 -12.47
C GLU A 501 7.39 -21.48 -11.83
N ARG A 502 8.15 -21.37 -10.74
CA ARG A 502 8.65 -22.54 -10.01
C ARG A 502 7.54 -23.24 -9.23
N ALA A 503 6.62 -22.52 -8.60
CA ALA A 503 5.54 -23.10 -7.82
C ALA A 503 4.56 -23.91 -8.70
N VAL A 504 4.24 -23.41 -9.90
CA VAL A 504 3.42 -24.13 -10.88
C VAL A 504 4.14 -25.39 -11.38
N ALA A 505 5.45 -25.30 -11.65
CA ALA A 505 6.24 -26.45 -12.08
C ALA A 505 6.43 -27.50 -10.96
N ASP A 506 6.50 -27.05 -9.70
CA ASP A 506 6.66 -27.89 -8.52
C ASP A 506 5.36 -28.65 -8.20
N TYR A 507 4.21 -28.00 -8.37
CA TYR A 507 2.90 -28.56 -8.06
C TYR A 507 1.87 -28.38 -9.19
N PRO A 508 2.06 -29.03 -10.36
CA PRO A 508 1.18 -28.84 -11.53
C PRO A 508 -0.24 -29.38 -11.30
N ASP A 509 -0.37 -30.50 -10.58
CA ASP A 509 -1.65 -31.17 -10.29
C ASP A 509 -2.29 -30.66 -8.99
N ALA A 510 -2.16 -29.36 -8.71
CA ALA A 510 -2.73 -28.75 -7.50
C ALA A 510 -4.25 -28.90 -7.43
N ALA A 511 -4.79 -28.90 -6.21
CA ALA A 511 -6.23 -28.95 -5.99
C ALA A 511 -6.94 -27.78 -6.70
N THR A 512 -8.20 -27.99 -7.11
CA THR A 512 -9.00 -26.94 -7.74
C THR A 512 -10.06 -26.42 -6.78
N TRP A 513 -10.10 -25.10 -6.57
CA TRP A 513 -11.20 -24.40 -5.90
C TRP A 513 -12.14 -23.79 -6.95
N VAL A 514 -13.41 -24.18 -6.95
CA VAL A 514 -14.40 -23.70 -7.91
C VAL A 514 -15.33 -22.69 -7.25
N GLY A 515 -15.45 -21.50 -7.84
CA GLY A 515 -16.37 -20.46 -7.38
C GLY A 515 -15.71 -19.37 -6.53
N GLU A 516 -16.49 -18.78 -5.63
CA GLU A 516 -16.07 -17.64 -4.81
C GLU A 516 -15.03 -18.05 -3.75
N LEU A 517 -14.01 -17.22 -3.53
CA LEU A 517 -13.16 -17.32 -2.34
C LEU A 517 -13.74 -16.40 -1.27
N TYR A 518 -14.73 -16.95 -0.54
CA TYR A 518 -15.49 -16.22 0.45
C TYR A 518 -14.64 -15.88 1.68
N PHE A 519 -14.64 -14.59 2.07
CA PHE A 519 -13.97 -14.12 3.27
C PHE A 519 -14.96 -13.97 4.44
N GLU A 520 -14.69 -14.67 5.54
CA GLU A 520 -15.66 -14.82 6.64
C GLU A 520 -15.65 -13.69 7.68
N MET A 521 -14.78 -12.69 7.51
CA MET A 521 -14.71 -11.50 8.35
C MET A 521 -15.12 -10.24 7.59
N HIS A 522 -15.20 -9.12 8.31
CA HIS A 522 -15.43 -7.79 7.75
C HIS A 522 -16.76 -7.54 7.00
N ARG A 523 -17.75 -8.45 7.03
CA ARG A 523 -19.07 -8.28 6.34
C ARG A 523 -19.80 -6.94 6.53
N GLY A 524 -19.52 -6.21 7.61
CA GLY A 524 -20.09 -4.87 7.84
C GLY A 524 -19.66 -3.84 6.78
N THR A 525 -18.57 -4.09 6.07
CA THR A 525 -18.06 -3.22 5.00
C THR A 525 -18.99 -3.16 3.77
N TYR A 526 -19.91 -4.10 3.62
CA TYR A 526 -20.91 -4.05 2.55
C TYR A 526 -21.98 -2.98 2.78
N THR A 527 -22.18 -2.51 4.02
CA THR A 527 -23.26 -1.57 4.38
C THR A 527 -22.81 -0.26 4.99
N SER A 528 -21.62 -0.19 5.59
CA SER A 528 -21.06 1.08 6.11
C SER A 528 -20.87 2.10 4.98
N GLN A 529 -20.87 3.39 5.32
CA GLN A 529 -20.59 4.49 4.36
C GLN A 529 -21.41 4.41 3.06
N ALA A 530 -22.74 4.32 3.23
CA ALA A 530 -23.68 4.15 2.11
C ALA A 530 -23.60 5.29 1.08
N LYS A 531 -23.26 6.51 1.50
CA LYS A 531 -23.09 7.66 0.60
C LYS A 531 -21.88 7.50 -0.32
N THR A 532 -20.72 7.08 0.22
CA THR A 532 -19.54 6.75 -0.59
C THR A 532 -19.86 5.67 -1.63
N LYS A 533 -20.56 4.61 -1.24
CA LYS A 533 -20.99 3.53 -2.15
C LYS A 533 -21.96 4.02 -3.23
N ALA A 534 -22.92 4.87 -2.85
CA ALA A 534 -23.86 5.48 -3.79
C ALA A 534 -23.15 6.42 -4.78
N GLY A 535 -22.17 7.21 -4.31
CA GLY A 535 -21.29 8.04 -5.12
C GLY A 535 -20.56 7.22 -6.17
N ASN A 536 -19.86 6.15 -5.75
CA ASN A 536 -19.20 5.22 -6.67
C ASN A 536 -20.17 4.70 -7.75
N ARG A 537 -21.32 4.16 -7.34
CA ARG A 537 -22.27 3.55 -8.28
C ARG A 537 -22.80 4.55 -9.31
N ARG A 538 -23.06 5.79 -8.89
CA ARG A 538 -23.49 6.87 -9.80
C ARG A 538 -22.37 7.25 -10.77
N SER A 539 -21.15 7.39 -10.28
CA SER A 539 -19.99 7.70 -11.13
C SER A 539 -19.70 6.59 -12.14
N GLU A 540 -19.78 5.31 -11.76
CA GLU A 540 -19.65 4.17 -12.68
C GLU A 540 -20.67 4.24 -13.84
N ILE A 541 -21.94 4.50 -13.51
CA ILE A 541 -23.01 4.62 -14.51
C ILE A 541 -22.75 5.83 -15.41
N LEU A 542 -22.46 6.99 -14.82
CA LEU A 542 -22.23 8.23 -15.56
C LEU A 542 -21.01 8.12 -16.48
N LEU A 543 -19.91 7.52 -16.04
CA LEU A 543 -18.73 7.29 -16.88
C LEU A 543 -19.08 6.45 -18.10
N GLY A 544 -19.78 5.32 -17.90
CA GLY A 544 -20.24 4.48 -19.01
C GLY A 544 -21.16 5.23 -19.98
N GLU A 545 -22.09 6.04 -19.47
CA GLU A 545 -22.95 6.88 -20.31
C GLU A 545 -22.18 7.94 -21.09
N VAL A 546 -21.27 8.67 -20.43
CA VAL A 546 -20.47 9.73 -21.07
C VAL A 546 -19.61 9.14 -22.18
N GLU A 547 -18.91 8.04 -21.94
CA GLU A 547 -18.08 7.39 -22.96
C GLU A 547 -18.92 6.94 -24.16
N MET A 548 -20.08 6.33 -23.90
CA MET A 548 -20.99 5.89 -24.97
C MET A 548 -21.47 7.09 -25.80
N TRP A 549 -21.98 8.14 -25.16
CA TRP A 549 -22.49 9.31 -25.87
C TRP A 549 -21.40 10.11 -26.56
N ALA A 550 -20.24 10.27 -25.93
CA ALA A 550 -19.08 10.93 -26.55
C ALA A 550 -18.57 10.16 -27.77
N THR A 551 -18.55 8.82 -27.69
CA THR A 551 -18.20 7.96 -28.84
C THR A 551 -19.17 8.16 -29.99
N LEU A 552 -20.48 8.19 -29.70
CA LEU A 552 -21.50 8.42 -30.72
C LEU A 552 -21.41 9.83 -31.31
N ALA A 553 -21.22 10.85 -30.48
CA ALA A 553 -21.05 12.24 -30.90
C ALA A 553 -19.82 12.41 -31.81
N ALA A 554 -18.70 11.79 -31.46
CA ALA A 554 -17.50 11.81 -32.29
C ALA A 554 -17.72 11.10 -33.63
N SER A 555 -18.42 9.96 -33.62
CA SER A 555 -18.62 9.14 -34.82
C SER A 555 -19.66 9.71 -35.78
N VAL A 556 -20.73 10.33 -35.28
CA VAL A 556 -21.88 10.79 -36.07
C VAL A 556 -21.82 12.29 -36.34
N ALA A 557 -21.45 13.09 -35.34
CA ALA A 557 -21.46 14.54 -35.42
C ALA A 557 -20.05 15.14 -35.61
N GLY A 558 -19.00 14.32 -35.59
CA GLY A 558 -17.61 14.79 -35.72
C GLY A 558 -17.13 15.63 -34.52
N ALA A 559 -17.74 15.45 -33.34
CA ALA A 559 -17.31 16.11 -32.12
C ALA A 559 -15.98 15.54 -31.59
N ASP A 560 -15.23 16.34 -30.84
CA ASP A 560 -14.03 15.86 -30.17
C ASP A 560 -14.40 14.93 -29.00
N TYR A 561 -13.67 13.82 -28.87
CA TYR A 561 -13.83 12.91 -27.74
C TYR A 561 -13.00 13.40 -26.53
N PRO A 562 -13.60 13.54 -25.34
CA PRO A 562 -12.94 14.14 -24.16
C PRO A 562 -12.01 13.13 -23.46
N TYR A 563 -10.89 12.79 -24.12
CA TYR A 563 -9.95 11.77 -23.65
C TYR A 563 -9.36 12.10 -22.27
N ASP A 564 -8.87 13.32 -22.09
CA ASP A 564 -8.13 13.73 -20.88
C ASP A 564 -9.08 13.80 -19.68
N GLU A 565 -10.28 14.37 -19.86
CA GLU A 565 -11.28 14.49 -18.81
C GLU A 565 -11.82 13.13 -18.35
N LEU A 566 -12.09 12.22 -19.30
CA LEU A 566 -12.53 10.87 -18.97
C LEU A 566 -11.43 10.05 -18.29
N GLU A 567 -10.19 10.19 -18.76
CA GLU A 567 -9.05 9.52 -18.14
C GLU A 567 -8.84 9.97 -16.69
N GLN A 568 -8.91 11.29 -16.44
CA GLN A 568 -8.80 11.84 -15.09
C GLN A 568 -9.97 11.37 -14.20
N ALA A 569 -11.20 11.42 -14.70
CA ALA A 569 -12.38 11.00 -13.96
C ALA A 569 -12.34 9.50 -13.61
N TRP A 570 -11.91 8.65 -14.55
CA TRP A 570 -11.70 7.22 -14.28
C TRP A 570 -10.64 7.01 -13.20
N ARG A 571 -9.44 7.59 -13.35
CA ARG A 571 -8.36 7.42 -12.37
C ARG A 571 -8.78 7.86 -10.96
N GLU A 572 -9.56 8.93 -10.84
CA GLU A 572 -10.10 9.36 -9.55
C GLU A 572 -11.10 8.34 -8.97
N VAL A 573 -12.09 7.89 -9.75
CA VAL A 573 -13.04 6.85 -9.30
C VAL A 573 -12.31 5.57 -8.89
N LEU A 574 -11.34 5.11 -9.70
CA LEU A 574 -10.56 3.91 -9.43
C LEU A 574 -9.74 4.04 -8.15
N THR A 575 -9.20 5.22 -7.86
CA THR A 575 -8.49 5.49 -6.60
C THR A 575 -9.42 5.38 -5.39
N LEU A 576 -10.63 5.92 -5.51
CA LEU A 576 -11.65 5.84 -4.45
C LEU A 576 -12.26 4.44 -4.27
N GLN A 577 -11.96 3.50 -5.17
CA GLN A 577 -12.30 2.08 -5.06
C GLN A 577 -11.27 1.25 -4.28
N PHE A 578 -10.23 1.88 -3.72
CA PHE A 578 -9.28 1.21 -2.82
C PHE A 578 -9.99 0.46 -1.69
N HIS A 579 -9.44 -0.68 -1.27
CA HIS A 579 -10.11 -1.64 -0.36
C HIS A 579 -10.37 -1.13 1.06
N ASP A 580 -9.88 0.05 1.46
CA ASP A 580 -10.31 0.70 2.71
C ASP A 580 -11.17 1.96 2.52
N ILE A 581 -11.29 2.47 1.29
CA ILE A 581 -12.13 3.64 0.97
C ILE A 581 -13.56 3.18 0.67
N ILE A 582 -13.79 2.49 -0.45
CA ILE A 582 -15.15 2.09 -0.87
C ILE A 582 -15.84 1.14 0.12
N PRO A 583 -15.13 0.21 0.81
CA PRO A 583 -15.77 -0.66 1.80
C PRO A 583 -16.13 0.10 3.08
N GLY A 584 -15.67 1.34 3.26
CA GLY A 584 -16.11 2.19 4.36
C GLY A 584 -15.44 1.86 5.70
N SER A 585 -14.12 1.63 5.69
CA SER A 585 -13.29 1.25 6.84
C SER A 585 -12.22 2.30 7.21
N SER A 586 -12.34 3.53 6.69
CA SER A 586 -11.41 4.64 6.91
C SER A 586 -11.92 5.67 7.93
N ILE A 587 -11.06 6.64 8.27
CA ILE A 587 -11.43 7.80 9.11
C ILE A 587 -12.43 8.74 8.42
N ALA A 588 -13.10 9.58 9.19
CA ALA A 588 -14.10 10.52 8.68
C ALA A 588 -13.57 11.41 7.56
N TRP A 589 -12.34 11.95 7.71
CA TRP A 589 -11.68 12.77 6.69
C TRP A 589 -11.68 12.09 5.31
N VAL A 590 -11.33 10.79 5.24
CA VAL A 590 -11.28 10.05 3.97
C VAL A 590 -12.66 9.96 3.31
N HIS A 591 -13.72 9.78 4.12
CA HIS A 591 -15.08 9.70 3.60
C HIS A 591 -15.63 11.06 3.18
N ASP A 592 -15.32 12.13 3.90
CA ASP A 592 -15.68 13.50 3.52
C ASP A 592 -15.00 13.88 2.19
N ASP A 593 -13.70 13.58 2.04
CA ASP A 593 -12.97 13.80 0.80
C ASP A 593 -13.55 12.98 -0.37
N ALA A 594 -13.87 11.70 -0.13
CA ALA A 594 -14.46 10.83 -1.16
C ALA A 594 -15.87 11.30 -1.57
N GLU A 595 -16.73 11.68 -0.62
CA GLU A 595 -18.06 12.21 -0.91
C GLU A 595 -18.00 13.54 -1.69
N ALA A 596 -17.07 14.42 -1.33
CA ALA A 596 -16.83 15.67 -2.06
C ALA A 596 -16.31 15.42 -3.48
N ALA A 597 -15.42 14.46 -3.65
CA ALA A 597 -14.91 14.03 -4.96
C ALA A 597 -16.03 13.47 -5.85
N TYR A 598 -16.85 12.54 -5.34
CA TYR A 598 -17.98 12.01 -6.10
C TYR A 598 -19.00 13.09 -6.48
N ALA A 599 -19.31 14.03 -5.59
CA ALA A 599 -20.20 15.14 -5.91
C ALA A 599 -19.63 16.06 -7.01
N ARG A 600 -18.30 16.26 -7.04
CA ARG A 600 -17.64 17.01 -8.12
C ARG A 600 -17.70 16.24 -9.44
N LEU A 601 -17.32 14.96 -9.43
CA LEU A 601 -17.36 14.08 -10.59
C LEU A 601 -18.76 13.97 -11.19
N GLU A 602 -19.81 13.89 -10.36
CA GLU A 602 -21.20 13.86 -10.81
C GLU A 602 -21.54 15.11 -11.64
N ARG A 603 -21.11 16.30 -11.23
CA ARG A 603 -21.33 17.55 -11.99
C ARG A 603 -20.52 17.58 -13.29
N GLU A 604 -19.25 17.22 -13.23
CA GLU A 604 -18.34 17.23 -14.39
C GLU A 604 -18.81 16.23 -15.46
N LEU A 605 -19.11 15.00 -15.08
CA LEU A 605 -19.61 13.96 -15.98
C LEU A 605 -21.00 14.30 -16.53
N THR A 606 -21.87 14.91 -15.72
CA THR A 606 -23.18 15.38 -16.23
C THR A 606 -23.01 16.45 -17.30
N ALA A 607 -22.05 17.37 -17.14
CA ALA A 607 -21.73 18.39 -18.14
C ALA A 607 -21.15 17.78 -19.42
N LEU A 608 -20.26 16.80 -19.31
CA LEU A 608 -19.71 16.07 -20.45
C LEU A 608 -20.81 15.29 -21.20
N ARG A 609 -21.69 14.60 -20.48
CA ARG A 609 -22.86 13.91 -21.05
C ARG A 609 -23.75 14.88 -21.82
N ALA A 610 -24.06 16.04 -21.21
CA ALA A 610 -24.88 17.06 -21.85
C ALA A 610 -24.21 17.62 -23.11
N THR A 611 -22.90 17.83 -23.08
CA THR A 611 -22.11 18.28 -24.24
C THR A 611 -22.18 17.27 -25.39
N ALA A 612 -21.98 15.99 -25.10
CA ALA A 612 -22.07 14.93 -26.10
C ALA A 612 -23.48 14.80 -26.70
N LEU A 613 -24.52 14.82 -25.86
CA LEU A 613 -25.91 14.79 -26.31
C LEU A 613 -26.30 16.04 -27.14
N HIS A 614 -25.79 17.22 -26.75
CA HIS A 614 -26.02 18.44 -27.52
C HIS A 614 -25.38 18.38 -28.91
N ALA A 615 -24.18 17.80 -29.03
CA ALA A 615 -23.54 17.58 -30.32
C ALA A 615 -24.33 16.62 -31.22
N LEU A 616 -25.08 15.69 -30.64
CA LEU A 616 -25.95 14.75 -31.38
C LEU A 616 -27.28 15.37 -31.80
N ALA A 617 -27.76 16.41 -31.11
CA ALA A 617 -29.07 17.02 -31.34
C ALA A 617 -29.36 17.37 -32.83
N PRO A 618 -28.44 18.00 -33.59
CA PRO A 618 -28.69 18.35 -34.98
C PRO A 618 -28.88 17.13 -35.90
N SER A 619 -28.34 15.97 -35.53
CA SER A 619 -28.43 14.73 -36.33
C SER A 619 -29.76 14.01 -36.16
N VAL A 620 -30.48 14.30 -35.08
CA VAL A 620 -31.75 13.65 -34.72
C VAL A 620 -32.95 14.55 -35.03
N GLY A 621 -32.80 15.87 -34.85
CA GLY A 621 -33.88 16.84 -35.00
C GLY A 621 -34.89 16.81 -33.84
N GLY A 622 -35.84 17.75 -33.84
CA GLY A 622 -36.86 17.88 -32.79
C GLY A 622 -36.44 18.75 -31.60
N ASP A 623 -37.43 19.23 -30.84
CA ASP A 623 -37.22 20.14 -29.69
C ASP A 623 -36.90 19.38 -28.38
N VAL A 624 -37.23 18.09 -28.34
CA VAL A 624 -37.00 17.21 -27.18
C VAL A 624 -36.33 15.93 -27.67
N LEU A 625 -35.24 15.55 -27.02
CA LEU A 625 -34.50 14.33 -27.31
C LEU A 625 -34.70 13.31 -26.19
N ILE A 626 -34.91 12.06 -26.60
CA ILE A 626 -34.89 10.90 -25.72
C ILE A 626 -33.57 10.17 -25.96
N ALA A 627 -32.83 9.91 -24.89
CA ALA A 627 -31.57 9.20 -24.94
C ALA A 627 -31.67 7.94 -24.08
N ASN A 628 -31.59 6.77 -24.71
CA ASN A 628 -31.57 5.48 -24.02
C ASN A 628 -30.15 4.92 -23.99
N SER A 629 -29.52 4.92 -22.82
CA SER A 629 -28.18 4.37 -22.60
C SER A 629 -28.16 2.85 -22.40
N ALA A 630 -29.32 2.18 -22.30
CA ALA A 630 -29.38 0.75 -22.08
C ALA A 630 -29.11 -0.04 -23.39
N PRO A 631 -28.52 -1.24 -23.29
CA PRO A 631 -28.26 -2.12 -24.44
C PRO A 631 -29.52 -2.86 -24.94
N HIS A 632 -30.70 -2.43 -24.53
CA HIS A 632 -31.99 -2.98 -24.95
C HIS A 632 -33.01 -1.84 -25.12
N ALA A 633 -34.00 -2.07 -25.98
CA ALA A 633 -35.12 -1.15 -26.13
C ALA A 633 -35.87 -1.00 -24.80
N ARG A 634 -36.29 0.22 -24.49
CA ARG A 634 -37.01 0.56 -23.26
C ARG A 634 -38.32 1.25 -23.58
N ALA A 635 -39.30 0.97 -22.75
CA ALA A 635 -40.57 1.66 -22.74
C ALA A 635 -40.86 2.08 -21.29
N GLU A 636 -40.95 3.38 -21.03
CA GLU A 636 -41.02 3.92 -19.67
C GLU A 636 -41.84 5.20 -19.63
N VAL A 637 -42.44 5.48 -18.47
CA VAL A 637 -43.06 6.78 -18.18
C VAL A 637 -41.98 7.75 -17.72
N VAL A 638 -41.75 8.82 -18.49
CA VAL A 638 -40.80 9.88 -18.14
C VAL A 638 -41.54 11.17 -17.80
N SER A 639 -40.96 11.99 -16.91
CA SER A 639 -41.45 13.34 -16.62
C SER A 639 -40.78 14.34 -17.57
N VAL A 640 -41.60 15.11 -18.29
CA VAL A 640 -41.15 16.16 -19.22
C VAL A 640 -41.62 17.52 -18.71
N PRO A 641 -40.73 18.52 -18.57
CA PRO A 641 -41.11 19.88 -18.16
C PRO A 641 -42.16 20.49 -19.09
N ALA A 642 -43.18 21.17 -18.53
CA ALA A 642 -44.22 21.83 -19.34
C ALA A 642 -43.69 22.87 -20.32
N ALA A 643 -42.54 23.49 -20.04
CA ALA A 643 -41.90 24.44 -20.96
C ALA A 643 -41.45 23.80 -22.29
N LEU A 644 -41.34 22.47 -22.34
CA LEU A 644 -40.97 21.70 -23.53
C LEU A 644 -42.19 21.04 -24.20
N ALA A 645 -43.39 21.17 -23.60
CA ALA A 645 -44.64 20.64 -24.14
C ALA A 645 -45.35 21.73 -24.98
N PRO A 646 -45.76 21.46 -26.22
CA PRO A 646 -46.51 22.42 -27.02
C PRO A 646 -47.93 22.63 -26.45
N ASP A 647 -48.45 23.86 -26.50
CA ASP A 647 -49.80 24.23 -26.02
C ASP A 647 -50.92 23.30 -26.54
N VAL A 648 -50.72 22.74 -27.74
CA VAL A 648 -51.67 21.86 -28.45
C VAL A 648 -51.80 20.47 -27.82
N ALA A 649 -50.80 19.96 -27.09
CA ALA A 649 -50.83 18.63 -26.49
C ALA A 649 -51.70 18.55 -25.22
N ILE A 650 -51.99 19.69 -24.59
CA ILE A 650 -52.57 19.79 -23.25
C ILE A 650 -54.11 19.63 -23.27
N GLU A 651 -54.78 19.93 -24.39
CA GLU A 651 -56.24 19.84 -24.51
C GLU A 651 -56.77 18.50 -25.06
N VAL A 652 -55.92 17.60 -25.61
CA VAL A 652 -56.41 16.60 -26.59
C VAL A 652 -56.43 15.14 -26.10
N VAL A 653 -55.60 14.67 -25.15
CA VAL A 653 -55.59 13.22 -24.79
C VAL A 653 -55.26 12.91 -23.31
N PRO A 654 -56.27 12.64 -22.45
CA PRO A 654 -56.07 12.23 -21.06
C PRO A 654 -55.33 10.88 -20.86
N GLU A 655 -55.20 10.07 -21.91
CA GLU A 655 -54.62 8.71 -21.86
C GLU A 655 -53.13 8.65 -22.27
N ALA A 656 -52.58 9.70 -22.87
CA ALA A 656 -51.23 9.70 -23.45
C ALA A 656 -50.20 10.55 -22.66
N ALA A 657 -50.67 11.53 -21.88
CA ALA A 657 -49.84 12.34 -20.99
C ALA A 657 -50.62 12.71 -19.73
N GLN A 658 -49.99 12.62 -18.55
CA GLN A 658 -50.59 12.99 -17.27
C GLN A 658 -49.89 14.21 -16.68
N LEU A 659 -50.62 15.31 -16.46
CA LEU A 659 -50.10 16.46 -15.72
C LEU A 659 -49.83 16.07 -14.25
N LEU A 660 -48.61 16.28 -13.79
CA LEU A 660 -48.16 16.03 -12.43
C LEU A 660 -48.36 17.27 -11.55
N HIS A 661 -48.33 17.05 -10.23
CA HIS A 661 -48.55 18.11 -9.23
C HIS A 661 -47.51 19.24 -9.27
N ASP A 662 -46.33 18.99 -9.84
CA ASP A 662 -45.25 19.95 -10.01
C ASP A 662 -45.32 20.73 -11.34
N GLY A 663 -46.36 20.47 -12.15
CA GLY A 663 -46.58 21.11 -13.45
C GLY A 663 -45.86 20.43 -14.62
N SER A 664 -45.14 19.32 -14.41
CA SER A 664 -44.57 18.51 -15.51
C SER A 664 -45.59 17.51 -16.08
N TYR A 665 -45.31 16.93 -17.25
CA TYR A 665 -46.13 15.86 -17.85
C TYR A 665 -45.42 14.51 -17.73
N ALA A 666 -46.11 13.51 -17.18
CA ALA A 666 -45.71 12.11 -17.30
C ALA A 666 -46.17 11.57 -18.67
N VAL A 667 -45.23 11.13 -19.50
CA VAL A 667 -45.48 10.61 -20.86
C VAL A 667 -44.85 9.24 -21.03
N TRP A 668 -45.56 8.34 -21.73
CA TRP A 668 -44.99 7.05 -22.13
C TRP A 668 -44.05 7.25 -23.31
N VAL A 669 -42.82 6.77 -23.17
CA VAL A 669 -41.76 6.91 -24.18
C VAL A 669 -41.18 5.55 -24.49
N GLU A 670 -41.07 5.24 -25.77
CA GLU A 670 -40.37 4.09 -26.30
C GLU A 670 -39.07 4.55 -26.96
N SER A 671 -37.97 3.85 -26.68
CA SER A 671 -36.65 4.19 -27.21
C SER A 671 -35.85 2.93 -27.48
N GLU A 672 -35.23 2.88 -28.66
CA GLU A 672 -34.33 1.80 -29.06
C GLU A 672 -33.09 1.73 -28.18
N ALA A 673 -32.42 0.57 -28.19
CA ALA A 673 -31.18 0.36 -27.44
C ALA A 673 -30.08 1.33 -27.87
N MET A 674 -29.36 1.92 -26.91
CA MET A 674 -28.18 2.79 -27.14
C MET A 674 -28.41 3.87 -28.20
N ALA A 675 -29.59 4.50 -28.18
CA ALA A 675 -30.04 5.42 -29.22
C ALA A 675 -30.43 6.80 -28.66
N VAL A 676 -30.28 7.82 -29.51
CA VAL A 676 -30.89 9.13 -29.32
C VAL A 676 -31.98 9.31 -30.39
N SER A 677 -33.20 9.62 -29.96
CA SER A 677 -34.36 9.81 -30.83
C SER A 677 -35.09 11.11 -30.50
N ALA A 678 -35.71 11.73 -31.50
CA ALA A 678 -36.59 12.87 -31.30
C ALA A 678 -37.87 12.40 -30.62
N PHE A 679 -38.34 13.12 -29.61
CA PHE A 679 -39.67 12.91 -29.08
C PHE A 679 -40.69 13.63 -29.95
N ASP A 680 -41.60 12.88 -30.57
CA ASP A 680 -42.68 13.43 -31.37
C ASP A 680 -43.94 13.62 -30.51
N TRP A 681 -44.20 14.87 -30.11
CA TRP A 681 -45.42 15.24 -29.39
C TRP A 681 -46.70 14.97 -30.19
N THR A 682 -46.63 14.91 -31.53
CA THR A 682 -47.79 14.64 -32.38
C THR A 682 -48.17 13.16 -32.42
N ALA A 683 -47.24 12.26 -32.08
CA ALA A 683 -47.52 10.83 -31.92
C ALA A 683 -48.43 10.53 -30.71
N LEU A 684 -48.57 11.48 -29.78
CA LEU A 684 -49.53 11.42 -28.68
C LEU A 684 -50.95 11.85 -29.10
N ALA A 685 -51.12 12.49 -30.27
CA ALA A 685 -52.43 12.90 -30.78
C ALA A 685 -53.15 11.70 -31.43
N PRO A 686 -54.49 11.58 -31.30
CA PRO A 686 -55.19 10.45 -31.90
C PRO A 686 -55.09 10.53 -33.42
N THR A 687 -54.71 9.42 -34.06
CA THR A 687 -54.83 9.25 -35.50
C THR A 687 -56.24 9.66 -35.92
N PRO A 688 -56.44 10.64 -36.84
CA PRO A 688 -57.78 11.02 -37.26
C PRO A 688 -58.47 9.77 -37.80
N ALA A 689 -59.59 9.40 -37.18
CA ALA A 689 -60.39 8.26 -37.60
C ALA A 689 -60.65 8.38 -39.10
N ALA A 690 -60.29 7.34 -39.87
CA ALA A 690 -60.59 7.29 -41.29
C ALA A 690 -62.09 7.55 -41.47
N ALA A 691 -62.43 8.64 -42.16
CA ALA A 691 -63.80 8.99 -42.46
C ALA A 691 -64.43 7.83 -43.25
N ALA A 692 -65.40 7.16 -42.62
CA ALA A 692 -66.21 6.09 -43.20
C ALA A 692 -67.32 6.66 -44.09
#